data_AF-A0A542CSG8-F1
#
_entry.id   AF-A0A542CSG8-F1
#
_cell.length_a   1.000
_cell.length_b   1.000
_cell.length_c   1.000
_cell.angle_alpha   90.00
_cell.angle_beta   90.00
_cell.angle_gamma   90.00
#
_symmetry.space_group_name_H-M   'P 1'
#
loop_
_entity.id
_entity.type
_entity.pdbx_description
1 polymer ?
#
loop_
_entity_poly.entity_id
_entity_poly.type
_entity_poly.pdbx_seq_one_letter_code
_entity_poly.pdbx_strand_id
1 'polypeptide(L)'
;MTRRPVDHSAAAVVGYTDRFSLRPGERIAVSASARSADCAVRVLRISHDGREPVRTPVRVGAPESVRLPHQDFDFGSFGRVPAPPPIGGAIGFACWLWPTALPQGRAAIISQGQPEAGPYAALYLLADGRPAFEVRTGQGVVAVDGELALRPRRWYLLAGGYDPAGGAYLLVLPRDPLAGECGAGEASVPPLGELTVGAAPLLLGGRAEAGTVVDNLDGKLDAPCVFDRVPTAGELTELAAGQASPSGLGATAHWDLACDISGDHMLDPVGGHHGRLHNQPLRAVTGHDWAGDVLDWRHADRGYGAVHFHSDDLADAGWDPAFTLDLPAELDPGCYAIELSTTDGVDRVPFFVRPRLDTEKAPLLLLVPTLSYLAYALDHLRQPVRPEDPREVAARFARDNLLHSLYDRHTDGSGVCTASSLRPLLGMRDDHLFRYLGAAHQYSEDVQLIGWLERQGFAFDLLTDHDLDAEGARALGEYRAVITGSHPEYWTGAMLDAVKSYVDGGGKLGYLGGNGAYWVTAIAGDRRQIAELRRGFSGVRTWEAEPGELHLASTGEPGGLWAERGRSPHTLFGIGSTAAGMTTGTAYRLTPDPGDPAADLILAGVDRSAPLGGYGSVLDGAASFETDGVDVLLGSPPDITLLGRAMLGEEYMSACTGPAFGHPRADPVDDRRADLTLLRRPGGGAVFATGSIGWCGALSHAEDDNDVSRVTANVLRWFVSE
;
A
#
# COMPACT_ATOMS: atom_id res chain seq x y z
N MET A 1 -13.84 -11.76 11.06
CA MET A 1 -13.81 -10.60 10.19
C MET A 1 -15.17 -10.59 9.49
N THR A 2 -15.63 -9.46 9.00
CA THR A 2 -16.92 -9.40 8.31
C THR A 2 -16.76 -10.20 7.02
N ARG A 3 -17.22 -11.45 7.04
CA ARG A 3 -17.08 -12.37 5.91
C ARG A 3 -17.94 -11.90 4.76
N ARG A 4 -17.30 -11.70 3.61
CA ARG A 4 -17.99 -11.33 2.38
C ARG A 4 -17.58 -12.30 1.28
N PRO A 5 -18.52 -13.06 0.69
CA PRO A 5 -18.21 -13.88 -0.46
C PRO A 5 -17.63 -13.03 -1.59
N VAL A 6 -16.64 -13.57 -2.31
CA VAL A 6 -16.06 -12.88 -3.47
C VAL A 6 -17.15 -12.62 -4.51
N ASP A 7 -17.32 -11.37 -4.90
CA ASP A 7 -18.16 -10.98 -6.03
C ASP A 7 -17.41 -11.22 -7.33
N HIS A 8 -17.83 -12.28 -8.03
CA HIS A 8 -17.29 -12.71 -9.31
C HIS A 8 -17.99 -12.09 -10.53
N SER A 9 -18.79 -11.03 -10.37
CA SER A 9 -19.52 -10.40 -11.48
C SER A 9 -18.58 -9.76 -12.51
N ALA A 10 -17.51 -9.10 -12.05
CA ALA A 10 -16.49 -8.49 -12.89
C ALA A 10 -15.43 -9.50 -13.38
N ALA A 11 -15.04 -10.46 -12.53
CA ALA A 11 -14.03 -11.46 -12.83
C ALA A 11 -14.48 -12.85 -12.33
N ALA A 12 -14.67 -13.79 -13.25
CA ALA A 12 -15.27 -15.10 -12.93
C ALA A 12 -14.36 -16.05 -12.14
N VAL A 13 -13.06 -15.81 -12.21
CA VAL A 13 -12.01 -16.50 -11.46
C VAL A 13 -10.97 -15.46 -11.09
N VAL A 14 -10.40 -15.55 -9.89
CA VAL A 14 -9.32 -14.68 -9.44
C VAL A 14 -8.33 -15.47 -8.58
N GLY A 15 -7.05 -15.11 -8.66
CA GLY A 15 -6.03 -15.67 -7.78
C GLY A 15 -4.93 -14.68 -7.40
N TYR A 16 -4.11 -15.13 -6.46
CA TYR A 16 -2.87 -14.48 -6.02
C TYR A 16 -1.83 -15.52 -5.59
N THR A 17 -0.58 -15.08 -5.48
CA THR A 17 0.55 -15.90 -5.04
C THR A 17 1.06 -15.43 -3.68
N ASP A 18 1.77 -16.29 -2.95
CA ASP A 18 2.34 -15.95 -1.65
C ASP A 18 3.52 -14.96 -1.71
N ARG A 19 4.08 -14.75 -2.91
CA ARG A 19 5.15 -13.79 -3.20
C ARG A 19 5.19 -13.42 -4.68
N PHE A 20 5.84 -12.29 -4.99
CA PHE A 20 6.02 -11.84 -6.37
C PHE A 20 7.17 -12.52 -7.10
N SER A 21 8.30 -12.74 -6.43
CA SER A 21 9.53 -13.22 -7.07
C SER A 21 10.10 -14.47 -6.41
N LEU A 22 10.69 -15.33 -7.24
CA LEU A 22 11.31 -16.59 -6.85
C LEU A 22 12.58 -16.84 -7.66
N ARG A 23 13.40 -17.78 -7.20
CA ARG A 23 14.48 -18.41 -7.96
C ARG A 23 14.06 -19.82 -8.43
N PRO A 24 14.67 -20.35 -9.51
CA PRO A 24 14.55 -21.76 -9.88
C PRO A 24 14.82 -22.69 -8.69
N GLY A 25 13.98 -23.71 -8.49
CA GLY A 25 14.03 -24.61 -7.34
C GLY A 25 13.24 -24.17 -6.11
N GLU A 26 12.72 -22.94 -6.07
CA GLU A 26 11.83 -22.47 -5.01
C GLU A 26 10.37 -22.85 -5.26
N ARG A 27 9.56 -22.77 -4.21
CA ARG A 27 8.13 -23.10 -4.23
C ARG A 27 7.28 -21.84 -4.20
N ILE A 28 6.23 -21.81 -5.02
CA ILE A 28 5.15 -20.81 -4.98
C ILE A 28 3.83 -21.47 -4.59
N ALA A 29 3.04 -20.79 -3.77
CA ALA A 29 1.67 -21.19 -3.43
C ALA A 29 0.67 -20.32 -4.21
N VAL A 30 -0.42 -20.93 -4.67
CA VAL A 30 -1.47 -20.24 -5.44
C VAL A 30 -2.79 -20.38 -4.70
N SER A 31 -3.35 -19.26 -4.29
CA SER A 31 -4.69 -19.18 -3.70
C SER A 31 -5.64 -18.58 -4.73
N ALA A 32 -6.83 -19.15 -4.86
CA ALA A 32 -7.79 -18.72 -5.87
C ALA A 32 -9.25 -18.96 -5.45
N SER A 33 -10.13 -18.15 -6.03
CA SER A 33 -11.59 -18.25 -5.91
C SER A 33 -12.20 -18.23 -7.31
N ALA A 34 -13.26 -19.00 -7.51
CA ALA A 34 -14.00 -18.98 -8.78
C ALA A 34 -15.50 -19.18 -8.61
N ARG A 35 -16.26 -18.66 -9.57
CA ARG A 35 -17.70 -18.95 -9.72
C ARG A 35 -17.94 -20.41 -10.09
N SER A 36 -17.15 -20.93 -11.02
CA SER A 36 -17.18 -22.32 -11.47
C SER A 36 -15.96 -23.07 -10.96
N ALA A 37 -16.18 -24.20 -10.31
CA ALA A 37 -15.13 -24.90 -9.56
C ALA A 37 -14.06 -25.54 -10.46
N ASP A 38 -14.44 -26.12 -11.59
CA ASP A 38 -13.51 -26.83 -12.47
C ASP A 38 -12.62 -25.81 -13.21
N CYS A 39 -11.32 -25.84 -12.93
CA CYS A 39 -10.35 -24.89 -13.45
C CYS A 39 -9.16 -25.61 -14.08
N ALA A 40 -8.86 -25.29 -15.33
CA ALA A 40 -7.62 -25.69 -15.98
C ALA A 40 -6.50 -24.73 -15.58
N VAL A 41 -5.29 -25.28 -15.38
CA VAL A 41 -4.12 -24.52 -14.94
C VAL A 41 -3.03 -24.62 -15.99
N ARG A 42 -2.42 -23.48 -16.34
CA ARG A 42 -1.22 -23.42 -17.17
C ARG A 42 -0.22 -22.44 -16.58
N VAL A 43 1.06 -22.69 -16.83
CA VAL A 43 2.11 -21.70 -16.59
C VAL A 43 2.53 -21.14 -17.94
N LEU A 44 2.58 -19.83 -18.02
CA LEU A 44 2.90 -19.06 -19.22
C LEU A 44 4.15 -18.24 -18.96
N ARG A 45 5.08 -18.21 -19.92
CA ARG A 45 6.07 -17.14 -20.01
C ARG A 45 5.43 -15.97 -20.75
N ILE A 46 5.56 -14.78 -20.18
CA ILE A 46 4.92 -13.55 -20.64
C ILE A 46 5.96 -12.68 -21.35
N SER A 47 5.57 -12.18 -22.52
CA SER A 47 6.32 -11.21 -23.33
C SER A 47 5.33 -10.34 -24.12
N HIS A 48 5.79 -9.59 -25.12
CA HIS A 48 4.98 -8.74 -25.98
C HIS A 48 5.53 -8.78 -27.40
N ASP A 49 4.67 -8.78 -28.42
CA ASP A 49 5.11 -8.78 -29.83
C ASP A 49 5.24 -7.37 -30.44
N GLY A 50 4.87 -6.36 -29.66
CA GLY A 50 4.84 -4.95 -30.05
C GLY A 50 3.42 -4.40 -30.24
N ARG A 51 2.41 -5.28 -30.25
CA ARG A 51 0.99 -4.93 -30.33
C ARG A 51 0.16 -5.53 -29.20
N GLU A 52 0.45 -6.77 -28.82
CA GLU A 52 -0.26 -7.47 -27.75
C GLU A 52 0.65 -8.39 -26.92
N PRO A 53 0.23 -8.79 -25.69
CA PRO A 53 0.97 -9.74 -24.88
C PRO A 53 1.11 -11.11 -25.54
N VAL A 54 2.33 -11.64 -25.52
CA VAL A 54 2.66 -13.00 -25.97
C VAL A 54 2.70 -13.93 -24.77
N ARG A 55 1.95 -15.03 -24.85
CA ARG A 55 1.76 -16.00 -23.78
C ARG A 55 2.23 -17.36 -24.22
N THR A 56 3.45 -17.74 -23.83
CA THR A 56 4.06 -19.01 -24.24
C THR A 56 3.90 -20.06 -23.15
N PRO A 57 3.16 -21.17 -23.35
CA PRO A 57 3.03 -22.21 -22.35
C PRO A 57 4.38 -22.86 -22.00
N VAL A 58 4.66 -23.00 -20.71
CA VAL A 58 5.87 -23.63 -20.18
C VAL A 58 5.49 -24.82 -19.31
N ARG A 59 6.13 -25.97 -19.56
CA ARG A 59 5.90 -27.18 -18.77
C ARG A 59 6.79 -27.17 -17.53
N VAL A 60 6.20 -26.82 -16.39
CA VAL A 60 6.91 -26.72 -15.10
C VAL A 60 6.31 -27.62 -14.00
N GLY A 61 5.50 -28.60 -14.38
CA GLY A 61 4.92 -29.56 -13.42
C GLY A 61 3.72 -29.04 -12.63
N ALA A 62 3.08 -27.96 -13.06
CA ALA A 62 1.79 -27.53 -12.52
C ALA A 62 0.71 -28.60 -12.77
N PRO A 63 -0.31 -28.73 -11.88
CA PRO A 63 -1.46 -29.59 -12.14
C PRO A 63 -2.14 -29.17 -13.45
N GLU A 64 -2.66 -30.12 -14.22
CA GLU A 64 -3.41 -29.79 -15.46
C GLU A 64 -4.77 -29.13 -15.15
N SER A 65 -5.38 -29.54 -14.03
CA SER A 65 -6.62 -28.97 -13.52
C SER A 65 -6.70 -29.08 -12.00
N VAL A 66 -7.49 -28.18 -11.41
CA VAL A 66 -7.80 -28.13 -9.98
C VAL A 66 -9.28 -27.83 -9.80
N ARG A 67 -9.83 -28.14 -8.62
CA ARG A 67 -11.15 -27.64 -8.22
C ARG A 67 -10.99 -26.45 -7.29
N LEU A 68 -11.42 -25.28 -7.76
CA LEU A 68 -11.37 -24.05 -7.00
C LEU A 68 -12.63 -23.90 -6.14
N PRO A 69 -12.48 -23.53 -4.86
CA PRO A 69 -13.62 -23.13 -4.04
C PRO A 69 -14.13 -21.75 -4.47
N HIS A 70 -15.34 -21.43 -4.03
CA HIS A 70 -15.77 -20.04 -3.88
C HIS A 70 -15.34 -19.58 -2.49
N GLN A 71 -14.52 -18.53 -2.41
CA GLN A 71 -13.92 -18.06 -1.17
C GLN A 71 -14.65 -16.83 -0.62
N ASP A 72 -14.41 -16.55 0.66
CA ASP A 72 -14.83 -15.31 1.33
C ASP A 72 -13.60 -14.42 1.58
N PHE A 73 -13.79 -13.11 1.54
CA PHE A 73 -12.88 -12.16 2.16
C PHE A 73 -13.25 -11.95 3.61
N ASP A 74 -12.25 -12.01 4.46
CA ASP A 74 -12.36 -11.81 5.89
C ASP A 74 -11.92 -10.34 6.19
N PHE A 75 -12.87 -9.39 6.09
CA PHE A 75 -12.60 -7.95 6.27
C PHE A 75 -12.59 -7.43 7.72
N GLY A 76 -11.83 -6.36 7.91
CA GLY A 76 -11.84 -5.52 9.09
C GLY A 76 -10.70 -5.87 10.04
N SER A 77 -10.04 -4.82 10.52
CA SER A 77 -8.96 -4.94 11.48
C SER A 77 -9.49 -5.02 12.91
N PHE A 78 -8.75 -5.71 13.77
CA PHE A 78 -9.08 -5.88 15.19
C PHE A 78 -7.85 -6.32 15.98
N GLY A 79 -7.88 -6.12 17.30
CA GLY A 79 -6.93 -6.73 18.23
C GLY A 79 -7.50 -8.02 18.82
N ARG A 80 -6.68 -9.05 19.01
CA ARG A 80 -7.06 -10.30 19.68
C ARG A 80 -6.14 -10.61 20.85
N VAL A 81 -6.75 -10.89 21.99
CA VAL A 81 -6.09 -11.36 23.21
C VAL A 81 -6.58 -12.77 23.49
N PRO A 82 -5.77 -13.82 23.27
CA PRO A 82 -6.21 -15.20 23.40
C PRO A 82 -6.46 -15.61 24.85
N ALA A 83 -5.69 -15.06 25.80
CA ALA A 83 -5.77 -15.37 27.22
C ALA A 83 -5.89 -14.08 28.05
N PRO A 84 -7.04 -13.38 28.02
CA PRO A 84 -7.28 -12.19 28.84
C PRO A 84 -7.57 -12.54 30.30
N PRO A 85 -7.67 -11.55 31.22
CA PRO A 85 -8.28 -11.77 32.52
C PRO A 85 -9.67 -12.42 32.38
N PRO A 86 -10.03 -13.40 33.21
CA PRO A 86 -11.33 -14.06 33.13
C PRO A 86 -12.45 -13.11 33.56
N ILE A 87 -13.64 -13.28 32.98
CA ILE A 87 -14.86 -12.70 33.56
C ILE A 87 -15.10 -13.41 34.89
N GLY A 88 -14.98 -12.65 35.99
CA GLY A 88 -15.11 -13.11 37.37
C GLY A 88 -16.46 -12.76 37.98
N GLY A 89 -16.46 -12.45 39.29
CA GLY A 89 -17.66 -12.02 40.00
C GLY A 89 -18.17 -10.64 39.59
N ALA A 90 -17.29 -9.78 39.06
CA ALA A 90 -17.61 -8.52 38.41
C ALA A 90 -16.65 -8.31 37.22
N ILE A 91 -16.99 -7.37 36.35
CA ILE A 91 -16.17 -7.01 35.19
C ILE A 91 -16.34 -5.53 34.86
N GLY A 92 -15.25 -4.88 34.45
CA GLY A 92 -15.27 -3.51 33.95
C GLY A 92 -14.32 -3.36 32.78
N PHE A 93 -14.73 -2.61 31.77
CA PHE A 93 -13.90 -2.18 30.65
C PHE A 93 -13.79 -0.67 30.67
N ALA A 94 -12.62 -0.14 30.30
CA ALA A 94 -12.49 1.27 29.93
C ALA A 94 -11.54 1.44 28.74
N CYS A 95 -11.82 2.43 27.90
CA CYS A 95 -11.05 2.72 26.70
C CYS A 95 -11.31 4.15 26.23
N TRP A 96 -10.31 4.81 25.68
CA TRP A 96 -10.54 6.00 24.86
C TRP A 96 -10.96 5.59 23.45
N LEU A 97 -11.99 6.26 22.93
CA LEU A 97 -12.51 6.07 21.58
C LEU A 97 -12.50 7.40 20.83
N TRP A 98 -12.04 7.35 19.59
CA TRP A 98 -12.20 8.40 18.59
C TRP A 98 -12.91 7.80 17.37
N PRO A 99 -14.25 7.89 17.29
CA PRO A 99 -14.98 7.26 16.19
C PRO A 99 -14.76 8.07 14.90
N THR A 100 -14.42 7.43 13.79
CA THR A 100 -14.29 8.11 12.49
C THR A 100 -15.58 8.10 11.69
N ALA A 101 -16.34 7.02 11.81
CA ALA A 101 -17.67 6.85 11.25
C ALA A 101 -18.64 6.27 12.30
N LEU A 102 -19.94 6.48 12.08
CA LEU A 102 -20.96 5.77 12.84
C LEU A 102 -21.27 4.43 12.13
N PRO A 103 -21.40 3.33 12.87
CA PRO A 103 -21.70 2.03 12.26
C PRO A 103 -23.11 2.02 11.68
N GLN A 104 -23.36 1.21 10.65
CA GLN A 104 -24.72 1.03 10.14
C GLN A 104 -25.66 0.33 11.14
N GLY A 105 -25.10 -0.50 12.03
CA GLY A 105 -25.82 -1.20 13.10
C GLY A 105 -25.18 -0.98 14.46
N ARG A 106 -24.12 -1.74 14.75
CA ARG A 106 -23.27 -1.53 15.93
C ARG A 106 -21.81 -1.87 15.58
N ALA A 107 -20.89 -1.34 16.36
CA ALA A 107 -19.47 -1.67 16.32
C ALA A 107 -18.98 -2.00 17.73
N ALA A 108 -18.23 -3.08 17.87
CA ALA A 108 -17.64 -3.49 19.14
C ALA A 108 -16.34 -2.73 19.40
N ILE A 109 -16.24 -2.10 20.56
CA ILE A 109 -15.05 -1.38 21.01
C ILE A 109 -14.13 -2.37 21.75
N ILE A 110 -14.68 -3.02 22.78
CA ILE A 110 -14.05 -4.14 23.51
C ILE A 110 -15.11 -5.21 23.65
N SER A 111 -14.77 -6.46 23.34
CA SER A 111 -15.67 -7.60 23.58
C SER A 111 -14.90 -8.80 24.12
N GLN A 112 -15.53 -9.58 24.98
CA GLN A 112 -14.98 -10.82 25.51
C GLN A 112 -16.04 -11.90 25.45
N GLY A 113 -15.73 -13.02 24.79
CA GLY A 113 -16.64 -14.16 24.65
C GLY A 113 -17.83 -13.93 23.71
N GLN A 114 -18.93 -14.68 23.94
CA GLN A 114 -20.07 -14.75 23.03
C GLN A 114 -21.41 -14.78 23.79
N PRO A 115 -22.42 -14.00 23.34
CA PRO A 115 -23.68 -13.87 24.06
C PRO A 115 -24.50 -15.17 24.11
N GLU A 116 -24.32 -16.10 23.17
CA GLU A 116 -25.16 -17.30 23.04
C GLU A 116 -24.79 -18.43 24.01
N ALA A 117 -23.51 -18.60 24.36
CA ALA A 117 -23.07 -19.83 25.03
C ALA A 117 -21.88 -19.72 26.01
N GLY A 118 -21.35 -18.54 26.32
CA GLY A 118 -20.14 -18.41 27.15
C GLY A 118 -20.18 -17.30 28.20
N PRO A 119 -19.11 -17.11 28.99
CA PRO A 119 -18.91 -15.80 29.61
C PRO A 119 -18.95 -14.73 28.51
N TYR A 120 -19.63 -13.61 28.75
CA TYR A 120 -19.77 -12.55 27.75
C TYR A 120 -19.89 -11.18 28.38
N ALA A 121 -19.09 -10.24 27.88
CA ALA A 121 -19.19 -8.81 28.16
C ALA A 121 -18.73 -8.04 26.91
N ALA A 122 -19.38 -6.92 26.58
CA ALA A 122 -18.97 -6.09 25.46
C ALA A 122 -19.38 -4.62 25.64
N LEU A 123 -18.52 -3.72 25.17
CA LEU A 123 -18.74 -2.30 25.01
C LEU A 123 -18.87 -1.98 23.52
N TYR A 124 -19.95 -1.29 23.14
CA TYR A 124 -20.33 -1.01 21.76
C TYR A 124 -20.48 0.48 21.48
N LEU A 125 -20.38 0.84 20.20
CA LEU A 125 -20.95 2.04 19.60
C LEU A 125 -22.17 1.63 18.75
N LEU A 126 -23.32 2.25 18.97
CA LEU A 126 -24.56 2.02 18.21
C LEU A 126 -24.66 2.95 16.99
N ALA A 127 -25.55 2.62 16.05
CA ALA A 127 -25.77 3.40 14.83
C ALA A 127 -26.25 4.84 15.06
N ASP A 128 -26.91 5.11 16.19
CA ASP A 128 -27.33 6.46 16.58
C ASP A 128 -26.23 7.25 17.31
N GLY A 129 -25.02 6.67 17.40
CA GLY A 129 -23.86 7.24 18.05
C GLY A 129 -23.80 7.03 19.56
N ARG A 130 -24.79 6.41 20.19
CA ARG A 130 -24.75 6.14 21.64
C ARG A 130 -23.88 4.91 21.93
N PRO A 131 -23.06 4.93 22.99
CA PRO A 131 -22.38 3.73 23.44
C PRO A 131 -23.36 2.81 24.19
N ALA A 132 -23.06 1.52 24.23
CA ALA A 132 -23.84 0.54 24.99
C ALA A 132 -22.92 -0.49 25.64
N PHE A 133 -23.33 -1.03 26.78
CA PHE A 133 -22.64 -2.14 27.44
C PHE A 133 -23.59 -3.33 27.61
N GLU A 134 -23.11 -4.52 27.26
CA GLU A 134 -23.85 -5.78 27.39
C GLU A 134 -23.03 -6.80 28.17
N VAL A 135 -23.70 -7.65 28.96
CA VAL A 135 -23.05 -8.73 29.72
C VAL A 135 -23.99 -9.91 29.91
N ARG A 136 -23.46 -11.14 30.01
CA ARG A 136 -24.26 -12.34 30.26
C ARG A 136 -24.20 -12.81 31.72
N THR A 137 -25.37 -12.97 32.31
CA THR A 137 -25.58 -13.54 33.64
C THR A 137 -26.23 -14.92 33.55
N GLY A 138 -26.34 -15.61 34.69
CA GLY A 138 -27.09 -16.86 34.79
C GLY A 138 -28.60 -16.73 34.51
N GLN A 139 -29.12 -15.51 34.39
CA GLN A 139 -30.54 -15.22 34.15
C GLN A 139 -30.83 -14.58 32.78
N GLY A 140 -29.79 -14.24 32.00
CA GLY A 140 -29.94 -13.66 30.67
C GLY A 140 -28.85 -12.66 30.33
N VAL A 141 -29.04 -11.91 29.24
CA VAL A 141 -28.17 -10.77 28.91
C VAL A 141 -28.73 -9.50 29.56
N VAL A 142 -27.87 -8.76 30.24
CA VAL A 142 -28.15 -7.42 30.76
C VAL A 142 -27.50 -6.42 29.82
N ALA A 143 -28.25 -5.39 29.42
CA ALA A 143 -27.77 -4.33 28.54
C ALA A 143 -28.08 -2.95 29.15
N VAL A 144 -27.19 -2.00 28.96
CA VAL A 144 -27.37 -0.58 29.30
C VAL A 144 -26.93 0.27 28.12
N ASP A 145 -27.83 1.12 27.65
CA ASP A 145 -27.55 2.10 26.60
C ASP A 145 -27.18 3.44 27.23
N GLY A 146 -26.18 4.10 26.66
CA GLY A 146 -25.80 5.45 27.06
C GLY A 146 -26.84 6.47 26.60
N GLU A 147 -26.84 7.62 27.27
CA GLU A 147 -27.69 8.77 26.91
C GLU A 147 -26.96 9.75 25.98
N LEU A 148 -25.62 9.78 26.02
CA LEU A 148 -24.80 10.71 25.26
C LEU A 148 -24.38 10.10 23.91
N ALA A 149 -24.89 10.66 22.82
CA ALA A 149 -24.45 10.33 21.47
C ALA A 149 -23.06 10.92 21.18
N LEU A 150 -22.12 10.06 20.80
CA LEU A 150 -20.77 10.44 20.41
C LEU A 150 -20.78 11.10 19.03
N ARG A 151 -19.84 12.02 18.83
CA ARG A 151 -19.63 12.67 17.54
C ARG A 151 -18.38 12.12 16.87
N PRO A 152 -18.39 11.89 15.55
CA PRO A 152 -17.19 11.55 14.82
C PRO A 152 -16.06 12.55 15.07
N ARG A 153 -14.84 12.03 15.05
CA ARG A 153 -13.58 12.76 15.15
C ARG A 153 -13.37 13.51 16.47
N ARG A 154 -13.86 12.97 17.59
CA ARG A 154 -13.62 13.49 18.95
C ARG A 154 -13.31 12.37 19.94
N TRP A 155 -12.45 12.64 20.90
CA TRP A 155 -12.04 11.68 21.93
C TRP A 155 -13.06 11.61 23.07
N TYR A 156 -13.43 10.39 23.43
CA TYR A 156 -14.30 10.07 24.56
C TYR A 156 -13.67 8.94 25.38
N LEU A 157 -13.58 9.10 26.69
CA LEU A 157 -13.30 7.97 27.59
C LEU A 157 -14.62 7.27 27.87
N LEU A 158 -14.67 5.99 27.54
CA LEU A 158 -15.83 5.13 27.75
C LEU A 158 -15.49 4.10 28.81
N ALA A 159 -16.42 3.84 29.72
CA ALA A 159 -16.30 2.73 30.66
C ALA A 159 -17.64 2.03 30.84
N GLY A 160 -17.64 0.70 30.75
CA GLY A 160 -18.83 -0.13 30.95
C GLY A 160 -18.51 -1.31 31.85
N GLY A 161 -19.43 -1.71 32.71
CA GLY A 161 -19.18 -2.81 33.64
C GLY A 161 -20.43 -3.37 34.29
N TYR A 162 -20.26 -4.49 34.99
CA TYR A 162 -21.31 -5.13 35.76
C TYR A 162 -20.79 -5.68 37.09
N ASP A 163 -21.59 -5.46 38.13
CA ASP A 163 -21.45 -6.06 39.46
C ASP A 163 -22.82 -6.63 39.90
N PRO A 164 -22.94 -7.90 40.35
CA PRO A 164 -24.18 -8.45 40.88
C PRO A 164 -24.84 -7.63 41.99
N ALA A 165 -24.06 -6.84 42.75
CA ALA A 165 -24.60 -5.94 43.77
C ALA A 165 -25.13 -4.61 43.20
N GLY A 166 -24.50 -4.08 42.14
CA GLY A 166 -24.76 -2.75 41.59
C GLY A 166 -25.53 -2.70 40.28
N GLY A 167 -25.55 -3.80 39.52
CA GLY A 167 -26.10 -3.86 38.16
C GLY A 167 -25.11 -3.50 37.07
N ALA A 168 -25.63 -3.20 35.88
CA ALA A 168 -24.83 -2.73 34.75
C ALA A 168 -24.66 -1.21 34.81
N TYR A 169 -23.47 -0.72 34.49
CA TYR A 169 -23.13 0.70 34.49
C TYR A 169 -22.39 1.08 33.21
N LEU A 170 -22.64 2.28 32.71
CA LEU A 170 -21.95 2.87 31.56
C LEU A 170 -21.69 4.36 31.84
N LEU A 171 -20.44 4.77 31.63
CA LEU A 171 -19.96 6.14 31.71
C LEU A 171 -19.35 6.58 30.37
N VAL A 172 -19.63 7.81 29.99
CA VAL A 172 -19.06 8.51 28.84
C VAL A 172 -18.51 9.85 29.29
N LEU A 173 -17.21 10.08 29.10
CA LEU A 173 -16.54 11.34 29.40
C LEU A 173 -15.93 11.92 28.10
N PRO A 174 -16.50 13.00 27.53
CA PRO A 174 -15.85 13.72 26.45
C PRO A 174 -14.52 14.32 26.91
N ARG A 175 -13.45 14.18 26.12
CA ARG A 175 -12.17 14.83 26.43
C ARG A 175 -12.29 16.35 26.44
N ASP A 176 -12.92 16.89 25.40
CA ASP A 176 -13.10 18.34 25.18
C ASP A 176 -14.59 18.66 25.04
N PRO A 177 -15.38 18.71 26.14
CA PRO A 177 -16.85 18.75 26.08
C PRO A 177 -17.40 19.98 25.35
N LEU A 178 -18.43 19.77 24.52
CA LEU A 178 -19.19 20.87 23.89
C LEU A 178 -20.24 21.45 24.82
N ALA A 179 -20.69 22.67 24.56
CA ALA A 179 -21.74 23.33 25.35
C ALA A 179 -23.05 22.52 25.45
N GLY A 180 -23.38 21.70 24.44
CA GLY A 180 -24.56 20.84 24.43
C GLY A 180 -24.33 19.45 25.04
N GLU A 181 -23.10 19.12 25.42
CA GLU A 181 -22.75 17.91 26.16
C GLU A 181 -22.66 18.34 27.62
N CYS A 182 -23.69 18.07 28.43
CA CYS A 182 -23.79 18.53 29.82
C CYS A 182 -22.80 17.84 30.78
N GLY A 183 -21.55 17.61 30.36
CA GLY A 183 -20.53 16.86 31.08
C GLY A 183 -20.55 15.37 30.77
N ALA A 184 -20.42 14.56 31.81
CA ALA A 184 -20.46 13.10 31.76
C ALA A 184 -21.84 12.56 31.39
N GLY A 185 -21.90 11.57 30.50
CA GLY A 185 -23.11 10.76 30.29
C GLY A 185 -23.06 9.50 31.15
N GLU A 186 -24.06 9.27 31.99
CA GLU A 186 -24.14 8.11 32.88
C GLU A 186 -25.45 7.35 32.67
N ALA A 187 -25.36 6.02 32.63
CA ALA A 187 -26.52 5.15 32.56
C ALA A 187 -26.31 3.90 33.43
N SER A 188 -27.38 3.40 34.03
CA SER A 188 -27.34 2.16 34.82
C SER A 188 -28.63 1.36 34.71
N VAL A 189 -28.50 0.05 34.86
CA VAL A 189 -29.63 -0.89 34.89
C VAL A 189 -29.47 -1.82 36.09
N PRO A 190 -30.54 -2.09 36.87
CA PRO A 190 -30.48 -2.98 38.04
C PRO A 190 -29.91 -4.37 37.73
N PRO A 191 -29.30 -5.05 38.72
CA PRO A 191 -28.71 -6.36 38.51
C PRO A 191 -29.75 -7.44 38.16
N LEU A 192 -29.33 -8.40 37.33
CA LEU A 192 -30.11 -9.58 36.97
C LEU A 192 -29.25 -10.85 37.12
N GLY A 193 -28.98 -11.26 38.35
CA GLY A 193 -28.26 -12.50 38.67
C GLY A 193 -26.75 -12.45 38.50
N GLU A 194 -26.08 -13.54 38.88
CA GLU A 194 -24.61 -13.66 38.85
C GLU A 194 -24.05 -13.73 37.42
N LEU A 195 -22.84 -13.22 37.21
CA LEU A 195 -22.13 -13.32 35.93
C LEU A 195 -21.88 -14.77 35.53
N THR A 196 -21.96 -15.05 34.23
CA THR A 196 -21.38 -16.28 33.70
C THR A 196 -19.86 -16.13 33.69
N VAL A 197 -19.17 -16.87 34.56
CA VAL A 197 -17.72 -16.78 34.72
C VAL A 197 -16.95 -17.57 33.67
N GLY A 198 -15.74 -17.11 33.33
CA GLY A 198 -14.79 -17.88 32.53
C GLY A 198 -13.81 -17.03 31.73
N ALA A 199 -12.81 -17.70 31.17
CA ALA A 199 -11.82 -17.11 30.28
C ALA A 199 -12.21 -17.39 28.82
N ALA A 200 -12.78 -16.39 28.15
CA ALA A 200 -12.93 -16.38 26.71
C ALA A 200 -11.98 -15.32 26.10
N PRO A 201 -11.56 -15.49 24.83
CA PRO A 201 -10.74 -14.48 24.16
C PRO A 201 -11.41 -13.10 24.15
N LEU A 202 -10.59 -12.06 24.26
CA LEU A 202 -11.01 -10.67 24.17
C LEU A 202 -10.58 -10.10 22.82
N LEU A 203 -11.46 -9.28 22.23
CA LEU A 203 -11.20 -8.55 21.00
C LEU A 203 -11.31 -7.04 21.23
N LEU A 204 -10.47 -6.29 20.52
CA LEU A 204 -10.53 -4.84 20.39
C LEU A 204 -10.99 -4.50 18.97
N GLY A 205 -11.96 -3.61 18.80
CA GLY A 205 -12.43 -3.19 17.47
C GLY A 205 -13.22 -4.26 16.69
N GLY A 206 -13.79 -5.25 17.39
CA GLY A 206 -14.60 -6.31 16.80
C GLY A 206 -15.16 -7.29 17.84
N ARG A 207 -16.02 -8.22 17.39
CA ARG A 207 -16.66 -9.23 18.25
C ARG A 207 -16.65 -10.62 17.63
N ALA A 208 -16.35 -11.65 18.42
CA ALA A 208 -16.41 -13.03 17.95
C ALA A 208 -17.87 -13.50 17.78
N GLU A 209 -18.17 -14.14 16.65
CA GLU A 209 -19.48 -14.76 16.38
C GLU A 209 -19.28 -15.99 15.50
N ALA A 210 -19.70 -17.17 15.98
CA ALA A 210 -19.61 -18.43 15.23
C ALA A 210 -18.24 -18.72 14.55
N GLY A 211 -17.13 -18.29 15.16
CA GLY A 211 -15.78 -18.48 14.63
C GLY A 211 -15.28 -17.37 13.68
N THR A 212 -16.10 -16.35 13.43
CA THR A 212 -15.72 -15.12 12.72
C THR A 212 -15.64 -13.94 13.70
N VAL A 213 -15.36 -12.75 13.19
CA VAL A 213 -15.27 -11.48 13.94
C VAL A 213 -16.17 -10.50 13.21
N VAL A 214 -17.22 -10.01 13.84
CA VAL A 214 -18.21 -9.11 13.25
C VAL A 214 -18.23 -7.80 14.03
N ASP A 215 -19.10 -6.87 13.64
CA ASP A 215 -19.26 -5.57 14.30
C ASP A 215 -17.92 -4.81 14.38
N ASN A 216 -17.13 -4.81 13.30
CA ASN A 216 -15.85 -4.12 13.23
C ASN A 216 -15.99 -2.61 13.47
N LEU A 217 -14.99 -2.01 14.08
CA LEU A 217 -14.95 -0.58 14.40
C LEU A 217 -14.26 0.22 13.29
N ASP A 218 -14.85 1.37 12.94
CA ASP A 218 -14.19 2.47 12.25
C ASP A 218 -13.84 3.56 13.27
N GLY A 219 -12.58 3.61 13.71
CA GLY A 219 -12.14 4.55 14.74
C GLY A 219 -10.82 4.21 15.41
N LYS A 220 -10.32 5.15 16.22
CA LYS A 220 -9.10 4.95 17.03
C LYS A 220 -9.46 4.49 18.43
N LEU A 221 -8.73 3.48 18.92
CA LEU A 221 -8.78 3.05 20.31
C LEU A 221 -7.44 3.38 20.98
N ASP A 222 -7.50 3.86 22.22
CA ASP A 222 -6.34 4.17 23.04
C ASP A 222 -6.57 3.71 24.49
N ALA A 223 -5.50 3.24 25.12
CA ALA A 223 -5.43 2.71 26.48
C ALA A 223 -6.57 1.75 26.90
N PRO A 224 -6.93 0.73 26.09
CA PRO A 224 -7.93 -0.26 26.48
C PRO A 224 -7.49 -1.01 27.75
N CYS A 225 -8.41 -1.20 28.69
CA CYS A 225 -8.13 -1.84 29.97
C CYS A 225 -9.33 -2.63 30.52
N VAL A 226 -9.02 -3.58 31.41
CA VAL A 226 -9.98 -4.49 32.05
C VAL A 226 -9.81 -4.45 33.56
N PHE A 227 -10.93 -4.39 34.28
CA PHE A 227 -11.03 -4.42 35.73
C PHE A 227 -11.85 -5.65 36.17
N ASP A 228 -11.56 -6.20 37.35
CA ASP A 228 -12.37 -7.23 38.01
C ASP A 228 -13.50 -6.65 38.86
N ARG A 229 -13.80 -5.37 38.65
CA ARG A 229 -14.83 -4.55 39.30
C ARG A 229 -15.33 -3.48 38.35
N VAL A 230 -16.42 -2.80 38.71
CA VAL A 230 -16.85 -1.59 37.99
C VAL A 230 -16.02 -0.39 38.51
N PRO A 231 -15.24 0.30 37.67
CA PRO A 231 -14.55 1.52 38.07
C PRO A 231 -15.56 2.65 38.36
N THR A 232 -15.26 3.49 39.36
CA THR A 232 -16.14 4.60 39.75
C THR A 232 -15.95 5.82 38.83
N ALA A 233 -16.96 6.69 38.74
CA ALA A 233 -16.87 7.93 37.98
C ALA A 233 -15.71 8.84 38.41
N GLY A 234 -15.40 8.86 39.72
CA GLY A 234 -14.26 9.61 40.27
C GLY A 234 -12.92 9.08 39.74
N GLU A 235 -12.72 7.76 39.81
CA GLU A 235 -11.49 7.11 39.30
C GLU A 235 -11.33 7.32 37.78
N LEU A 236 -12.43 7.25 37.03
CA LEU A 236 -12.41 7.50 35.59
C LEU A 236 -12.15 8.97 35.24
N THR A 237 -12.57 9.90 36.11
CA THR A 237 -12.21 11.32 35.99
C THR A 237 -10.72 11.55 36.26
N GLU A 238 -10.14 10.88 37.27
CA GLU A 238 -8.70 10.91 37.54
C GLU A 238 -7.90 10.31 36.37
N LEU A 239 -8.38 9.21 35.78
CA LEU A 239 -7.81 8.62 34.56
C LEU A 239 -7.90 9.60 33.39
N ALA A 240 -9.07 10.22 33.18
CA ALA A 240 -9.29 11.17 32.10
C ALA A 240 -8.38 12.41 32.20
N ALA A 241 -8.09 12.84 33.42
CA ALA A 241 -7.19 13.96 33.72
C ALA A 241 -5.70 13.57 33.70
N GLY A 242 -5.35 12.29 33.47
CA GLY A 242 -3.97 11.79 33.53
C GLY A 242 -3.37 11.82 34.95
N GLN A 243 -4.21 11.85 35.98
CA GLN A 243 -3.80 11.87 37.39
C GLN A 243 -3.56 10.46 37.96
N ALA A 244 -4.14 9.44 37.31
CA ALA A 244 -3.94 8.04 37.63
C ALA A 244 -3.66 7.24 36.35
N SER A 245 -2.94 6.13 36.48
CA SER A 245 -2.78 5.14 35.40
C SER A 245 -3.79 4.00 35.56
N PRO A 246 -4.12 3.25 34.50
CA PRO A 246 -4.99 2.08 34.61
C PRO A 246 -4.55 1.10 35.71
N SER A 247 -3.24 0.80 35.77
CA SER A 247 -2.66 -0.05 36.82
C SER A 247 -2.80 0.53 38.24
N GLY A 248 -2.65 1.86 38.40
CA GLY A 248 -2.83 2.53 39.69
C GLY A 248 -4.27 2.49 40.21
N LEU A 249 -5.24 2.37 39.29
CA LEU A 249 -6.66 2.16 39.60
C LEU A 249 -7.02 0.67 39.78
N GLY A 250 -6.04 -0.23 39.71
CA GLY A 250 -6.27 -1.66 39.88
C GLY A 250 -6.84 -2.36 38.64
N ALA A 251 -6.54 -1.87 37.44
CA ALA A 251 -6.79 -2.64 36.22
C ALA A 251 -6.05 -3.99 36.29
N THR A 252 -6.73 -5.06 35.87
CA THR A 252 -6.17 -6.42 35.77
C THR A 252 -5.41 -6.63 34.45
N ALA A 253 -5.72 -5.85 33.43
CA ALA A 253 -4.98 -5.76 32.18
C ALA A 253 -5.11 -4.34 31.59
N HIS A 254 -4.06 -3.89 30.89
CA HIS A 254 -4.06 -2.66 30.12
C HIS A 254 -3.13 -2.85 28.93
N TRP A 255 -3.61 -2.64 27.70
CA TRP A 255 -2.73 -2.73 26.53
C TRP A 255 -2.14 -1.37 26.19
N ASP A 256 -0.82 -1.27 26.31
CA ASP A 256 -0.06 -0.12 25.83
C ASP A 256 0.20 -0.32 24.32
N LEU A 257 -0.61 0.37 23.51
CA LEU A 257 -0.52 0.28 22.05
C LEU A 257 0.56 1.20 21.46
N ALA A 258 1.32 1.95 22.27
CA ALA A 258 2.53 2.63 21.83
C ALA A 258 3.74 1.68 21.77
N CYS A 259 3.66 0.51 22.41
CA CYS A 259 4.71 -0.50 22.35
C CYS A 259 4.70 -1.26 21.01
N ASP A 260 5.89 -1.54 20.45
CA ASP A 260 6.07 -2.31 19.20
C ASP A 260 5.30 -1.73 18.00
N ILE A 261 5.26 -0.40 17.82
CA ILE A 261 4.51 0.28 16.73
C ILE A 261 4.80 -0.30 15.34
N SER A 262 6.02 -0.75 15.05
CA SER A 262 6.39 -1.38 13.77
C SER A 262 5.83 -2.80 13.59
N GLY A 263 5.46 -3.48 14.68
CA GLY A 263 4.95 -4.84 14.70
C GLY A 263 3.42 -4.92 14.81
N ASP A 264 2.93 -6.12 15.15
CA ASP A 264 1.51 -6.40 15.41
C ASP A 264 1.23 -6.73 16.88
N HIS A 265 2.21 -6.68 17.77
CA HIS A 265 1.99 -7.06 19.16
C HIS A 265 1.25 -5.98 19.94
N MET A 266 0.34 -6.43 20.81
CA MET A 266 -0.29 -5.61 21.85
C MET A 266 0.23 -6.06 23.20
N LEU A 267 1.03 -5.21 23.86
CA LEU A 267 1.66 -5.57 25.12
C LEU A 267 0.81 -5.09 26.30
N ASP A 268 0.46 -6.03 27.18
CA ASP A 268 -0.06 -5.75 28.51
C ASP A 268 1.08 -5.82 29.55
N PRO A 269 1.57 -4.67 30.06
CA PRO A 269 2.61 -4.64 31.10
C PRO A 269 2.06 -4.94 32.50
N VAL A 270 0.74 -5.06 32.69
CA VAL A 270 0.11 -5.24 34.00
C VAL A 270 0.00 -6.72 34.35
N GLY A 271 -0.77 -7.48 33.55
CA GLY A 271 -1.04 -8.89 33.80
C GLY A 271 -0.28 -9.85 32.88
N GLY A 272 0.42 -9.34 31.87
CA GLY A 272 1.09 -10.17 30.86
C GLY A 272 0.13 -10.80 29.85
N HIS A 273 -1.09 -10.25 29.71
CA HIS A 273 -2.12 -10.72 28.79
C HIS A 273 -1.90 -10.17 27.37
N HIS A 274 -0.78 -10.54 26.75
CA HIS A 274 -0.42 -10.04 25.42
C HIS A 274 -1.42 -10.45 24.34
N GLY A 275 -1.56 -9.61 23.31
CA GLY A 275 -2.39 -9.85 22.14
C GLY A 275 -1.67 -9.55 20.83
N ARG A 276 -2.40 -9.72 19.72
CA ARG A 276 -1.95 -9.37 18.37
C ARG A 276 -3.01 -8.60 17.60
N LEU A 277 -2.57 -7.70 16.75
CA LEU A 277 -3.39 -6.99 15.77
C LEU A 277 -3.54 -7.88 14.52
N HIS A 278 -4.73 -7.85 13.93
CA HIS A 278 -5.10 -8.61 12.74
C HIS A 278 -5.60 -7.67 11.66
N ASN A 279 -5.33 -8.01 10.39
CA ASN A 279 -5.65 -7.20 9.21
C ASN A 279 -5.00 -5.80 9.18
N GLN A 280 -3.86 -5.62 9.85
CA GLN A 280 -3.03 -4.41 9.74
C GLN A 280 -3.78 -3.08 10.03
N PRO A 281 -4.41 -2.91 11.23
CA PRO A 281 -4.91 -1.60 11.61
C PRO A 281 -3.76 -0.59 11.66
N LEU A 282 -4.05 0.67 11.37
CA LEU A 282 -3.02 1.70 11.24
C LEU A 282 -2.47 2.07 12.63
N ARG A 283 -1.16 1.91 12.81
CA ARG A 283 -0.40 2.30 14.01
C ARG A 283 0.34 3.61 13.77
N ALA A 284 1.07 4.12 14.77
CA ALA A 284 1.70 5.45 14.71
C ALA A 284 0.67 6.55 14.37
N VAL A 285 -0.49 6.47 15.02
CA VAL A 285 -1.57 7.47 14.93
C VAL A 285 -1.67 8.21 16.25
N THR A 286 -2.19 9.44 16.21
CA THR A 286 -2.35 10.28 17.38
C THR A 286 -3.31 9.65 18.38
N GLY A 287 -2.89 9.62 19.64
CA GLY A 287 -3.66 9.18 20.79
C GLY A 287 -4.50 10.29 21.40
N HIS A 288 -5.26 9.94 22.43
CA HIS A 288 -6.12 10.88 23.14
C HIS A 288 -5.33 12.04 23.75
N ASP A 289 -4.10 11.79 24.21
CA ASP A 289 -3.24 12.74 24.92
C ASP A 289 -2.20 13.44 24.05
N TRP A 290 -2.33 13.33 22.73
CA TRP A 290 -1.46 14.02 21.78
C TRP A 290 -1.64 15.54 21.86
N ALA A 291 -0.54 16.27 22.02
CA ALA A 291 -0.52 17.72 22.20
C ALA A 291 0.08 18.49 21.01
N GLY A 292 0.57 17.79 19.99
CA GLY A 292 1.22 18.41 18.83
C GLY A 292 2.63 18.96 19.08
N ASP A 293 3.23 18.66 20.23
CA ASP A 293 4.59 19.05 20.60
C ASP A 293 5.67 18.15 19.98
N VAL A 294 5.36 16.87 19.75
CA VAL A 294 6.25 15.90 19.09
C VAL A 294 5.54 15.21 17.93
N LEU A 295 6.07 15.39 16.71
CA LEU A 295 5.51 14.81 15.48
C LEU A 295 6.10 13.45 15.10
N ASP A 296 7.23 13.08 15.69
CA ASP A 296 7.90 11.79 15.49
C ASP A 296 7.58 10.88 16.68
N TRP A 297 6.79 9.84 16.44
CA TRP A 297 6.34 8.92 17.48
C TRP A 297 7.50 8.23 18.22
N ARG A 298 8.68 8.08 17.58
CA ARG A 298 9.85 7.45 18.22
C ARG A 298 10.46 8.30 19.33
N HIS A 299 10.18 9.59 19.30
CA HIS A 299 10.70 10.57 20.25
C HIS A 299 9.61 11.10 21.19
N ALA A 300 8.38 10.61 21.05
CA ALA A 300 7.25 11.04 21.85
C ALA A 300 7.12 10.15 23.09
N ASP A 301 7.09 10.75 24.27
CA ASP A 301 6.82 10.03 25.53
C ASP A 301 5.33 9.67 25.69
N ARG A 302 4.46 10.31 24.89
CA ARG A 302 2.99 10.17 24.94
C ARG A 302 2.36 10.55 23.59
N GLY A 303 1.05 10.37 23.44
CA GLY A 303 0.32 10.88 22.27
C GLY A 303 0.33 9.97 21.04
N TYR A 304 0.89 8.76 21.12
CA TYR A 304 0.87 7.77 20.02
C TYR A 304 0.46 6.37 20.52
N GLY A 305 -0.31 6.32 21.61
CA GLY A 305 -0.88 5.09 22.18
C GLY A 305 -2.16 4.59 21.49
N ALA A 306 -2.49 5.15 20.33
CA ALA A 306 -3.67 4.78 19.57
C ALA A 306 -3.38 3.81 18.42
N VAL A 307 -4.40 3.02 18.09
CA VAL A 307 -4.48 2.23 16.86
C VAL A 307 -5.79 2.56 16.16
N HIS A 308 -5.74 2.83 14.86
CA HIS A 308 -6.91 3.14 14.03
C HIS A 308 -7.38 1.86 13.33
N PHE A 309 -8.58 1.42 13.70
CA PHE A 309 -9.25 0.27 13.13
C PHE A 309 -10.19 0.70 12.01
N HIS A 310 -10.28 -0.13 10.98
CA HIS A 310 -11.23 0.02 9.88
C HIS A 310 -11.96 -1.29 9.64
N SER A 311 -13.23 -1.18 9.27
CA SER A 311 -14.10 -2.31 8.95
C SER A 311 -13.80 -2.97 7.60
N ASP A 312 -13.04 -2.31 6.74
CA ASP A 312 -12.66 -2.74 5.39
C ASP A 312 -11.16 -3.08 5.24
N ASP A 313 -10.40 -3.05 6.33
CA ASP A 313 -8.99 -3.46 6.34
C ASP A 313 -8.83 -4.92 5.91
N LEU A 314 -7.85 -5.19 5.04
CA LEU A 314 -7.51 -6.54 4.57
C LEU A 314 -6.01 -6.67 4.27
N ALA A 315 -5.30 -7.33 5.17
CA ALA A 315 -3.86 -7.58 5.02
C ALA A 315 -3.55 -8.94 4.38
N ASP A 316 -4.46 -9.90 4.46
CA ASP A 316 -4.36 -11.21 3.83
C ASP A 316 -5.77 -11.73 3.58
N ALA A 317 -6.07 -12.19 2.36
CA ALA A 317 -7.35 -12.82 2.06
C ALA A 317 -7.58 -14.10 2.86
N GLY A 318 -6.51 -14.74 3.37
CA GLY A 318 -6.59 -15.90 4.27
C GLY A 318 -7.04 -17.17 3.57
N TRP A 319 -6.95 -17.23 2.23
CA TRP A 319 -7.40 -18.37 1.44
C TRP A 319 -6.37 -19.50 1.47
N ASP A 320 -6.83 -20.71 1.80
CA ASP A 320 -6.02 -21.92 1.65
C ASP A 320 -5.52 -22.04 0.21
N PRO A 321 -4.23 -22.38 -0.01
CA PRO A 321 -3.70 -22.59 -1.35
C PRO A 321 -4.48 -23.68 -2.09
N ALA A 322 -4.95 -23.36 -3.30
CA ALA A 322 -5.57 -24.33 -4.19
C ALA A 322 -4.56 -25.38 -4.67
N PHE A 323 -3.31 -24.96 -4.87
CA PHE A 323 -2.16 -25.83 -5.13
C PHE A 323 -0.84 -25.11 -4.85
N THR A 324 0.25 -25.87 -4.85
CA THR A 324 1.62 -25.36 -4.80
C THR A 324 2.39 -25.85 -6.02
N LEU A 325 3.37 -25.06 -6.46
CA LEU A 325 4.22 -25.37 -7.61
C LEU A 325 5.69 -25.23 -7.21
N ASP A 326 6.45 -26.31 -7.37
CA ASP A 326 7.92 -26.32 -7.24
C ASP A 326 8.52 -25.94 -8.60
N LEU A 327 9.25 -24.83 -8.67
CA LEU A 327 9.85 -24.36 -9.92
C LEU A 327 11.03 -25.28 -10.31
N PRO A 328 11.13 -25.73 -11.58
CA PRO A 328 12.28 -26.50 -12.05
C PRO A 328 13.60 -25.75 -11.82
N ALA A 329 14.69 -26.49 -11.58
CA ALA A 329 16.00 -25.90 -11.30
C ALA A 329 16.63 -25.21 -12.51
N GLU A 330 16.17 -25.56 -13.72
CA GLU A 330 16.61 -25.10 -15.02
C GLU A 330 15.65 -24.07 -15.65
N LEU A 331 14.67 -23.57 -14.89
CA LEU A 331 13.72 -22.58 -15.41
C LEU A 331 14.43 -21.26 -15.72
N ASP A 332 14.26 -20.76 -16.94
CA ASP A 332 14.85 -19.49 -17.36
C ASP A 332 14.29 -18.31 -16.53
N PRO A 333 15.12 -17.32 -16.18
CA PRO A 333 14.64 -16.05 -15.64
C PRO A 333 13.65 -15.38 -16.59
N GLY A 334 12.65 -14.68 -16.04
CA GLY A 334 11.63 -14.04 -16.84
C GLY A 334 10.37 -13.68 -16.08
N CYS A 335 9.43 -13.07 -16.79
CA CYS A 335 8.06 -12.86 -16.34
C CYS A 335 7.21 -14.08 -16.68
N TYR A 336 6.50 -14.58 -15.68
CA TYR A 336 5.59 -15.71 -15.82
C TYR A 336 4.21 -15.37 -15.31
N ALA A 337 3.22 -16.14 -15.71
CA ALA A 337 1.89 -16.09 -15.12
C ALA A 337 1.32 -17.50 -14.94
N ILE A 338 0.50 -17.65 -13.91
CA ILE A 338 -0.34 -18.82 -13.69
C ILE A 338 -1.71 -18.50 -14.27
N GLU A 339 -2.03 -19.12 -15.39
CA GLU A 339 -3.34 -19.00 -16.03
C GLU A 339 -4.32 -19.96 -15.37
N LEU A 340 -5.38 -19.39 -14.80
CA LEU A 340 -6.53 -20.08 -14.23
C LEU A 340 -7.70 -19.91 -15.19
N SER A 341 -8.12 -21.00 -15.85
CA SER A 341 -9.19 -20.96 -16.85
C SER A 341 -10.39 -21.77 -16.39
N THR A 342 -11.55 -21.13 -16.27
CA THR A 342 -12.84 -21.79 -16.04
C THR A 342 -13.72 -21.68 -17.29
N THR A 343 -14.93 -22.24 -17.27
CA THR A 343 -15.91 -22.05 -18.35
C THR A 343 -16.39 -20.60 -18.48
N ASP A 344 -16.25 -19.81 -17.41
CA ASP A 344 -16.83 -18.48 -17.29
C ASP A 344 -15.81 -17.35 -17.54
N GLY A 345 -14.52 -17.65 -17.48
CA GLY A 345 -13.46 -16.65 -17.64
C GLY A 345 -12.07 -17.16 -17.32
N VAL A 346 -11.09 -16.28 -17.52
CA VAL A 346 -9.67 -16.54 -17.33
C VAL A 346 -9.05 -15.47 -16.44
N ASP A 347 -8.16 -15.87 -15.55
CA ASP A 347 -7.27 -14.98 -14.79
C ASP A 347 -5.81 -15.41 -15.00
N ARG A 348 -4.89 -14.45 -14.95
CA ARG A 348 -3.45 -14.66 -15.13
C ARG A 348 -2.69 -14.00 -14.00
N VAL A 349 -2.26 -14.81 -13.04
CA VAL A 349 -1.58 -14.33 -11.84
C VAL A 349 -0.09 -14.23 -12.11
N PRO A 350 0.51 -13.03 -12.19
CA PRO A 350 1.93 -12.87 -12.54
C PRO A 350 2.85 -13.31 -11.40
N PHE A 351 4.04 -13.80 -11.75
CA PHE A 351 5.18 -13.96 -10.85
C PHE A 351 6.49 -13.83 -11.63
N PHE A 352 7.58 -13.52 -10.94
CA PHE A 352 8.88 -13.23 -11.53
C PHE A 352 9.89 -14.30 -11.15
N VAL A 353 10.61 -14.83 -12.15
CA VAL A 353 11.71 -15.78 -11.93
C VAL A 353 13.02 -15.04 -12.10
N ARG A 354 13.83 -15.04 -11.04
CA ARG A 354 15.14 -14.40 -10.95
C ARG A 354 16.24 -15.39 -11.35
N PRO A 355 17.42 -14.92 -11.81
CA PRO A 355 18.57 -15.80 -12.01
C PRO A 355 18.98 -16.49 -10.72
N ARG A 356 19.48 -17.73 -10.86
CA ARG A 356 20.12 -18.44 -9.75
C ARG A 356 21.37 -17.69 -9.30
N LEU A 357 21.77 -17.87 -8.05
CA LEU A 357 22.95 -17.20 -7.49
C LEU A 357 24.27 -17.71 -8.11
N ASP A 358 24.28 -18.94 -8.61
CA ASP A 358 25.47 -19.63 -9.14
C ASP A 358 25.58 -19.58 -10.67
N THR A 359 24.69 -18.88 -11.36
CA THR A 359 24.71 -18.72 -12.81
C THR A 359 25.34 -17.40 -13.21
N GLU A 360 25.98 -17.39 -14.38
CA GLU A 360 26.41 -16.15 -15.03
C GLU A 360 25.23 -15.20 -15.21
N LYS A 361 25.42 -13.94 -14.85
CA LYS A 361 24.40 -12.90 -14.94
C LYS A 361 24.36 -12.33 -16.34
N ALA A 362 23.16 -11.96 -16.79
CA ALA A 362 23.04 -11.11 -17.96
C ALA A 362 23.73 -9.75 -17.70
N PRO A 363 24.22 -9.06 -18.74
CA PRO A 363 24.86 -7.75 -18.54
C PRO A 363 23.87 -6.65 -18.14
N LEU A 364 22.57 -6.85 -18.41
CA LEU A 364 21.49 -5.91 -18.14
C LEU A 364 20.54 -6.48 -17.06
N LEU A 365 20.09 -5.62 -16.16
CA LEU A 365 19.06 -5.93 -15.16
C LEU A 365 17.84 -5.04 -15.36
N LEU A 366 16.64 -5.63 -15.43
CA LEU A 366 15.38 -4.92 -15.30
C LEU A 366 14.95 -4.90 -13.82
N LEU A 367 14.87 -3.70 -13.23
CA LEU A 367 14.27 -3.47 -11.92
C LEU A 367 12.75 -3.33 -12.10
N VAL A 368 12.03 -4.37 -11.67
CA VAL A 368 10.57 -4.49 -11.77
C VAL A 368 9.91 -3.73 -10.61
N PRO A 369 9.12 -2.68 -10.88
CA PRO A 369 8.58 -1.77 -9.86
C PRO A 369 7.36 -2.36 -9.11
N THR A 370 7.56 -3.51 -8.45
CA THR A 370 6.51 -4.22 -7.71
C THR A 370 5.86 -3.42 -6.57
N LEU A 371 6.54 -2.42 -5.98
CA LEU A 371 5.90 -1.53 -5.00
C LEU A 371 4.92 -0.58 -5.68
N SER A 372 5.25 -0.05 -6.86
CA SER A 372 4.31 0.72 -7.67
C SER A 372 3.15 -0.16 -8.13
N TYR A 373 3.41 -1.38 -8.57
CA TYR A 373 2.33 -2.30 -8.94
C TYR A 373 1.35 -2.50 -7.79
N LEU A 374 1.87 -2.77 -6.59
CA LEU A 374 1.06 -2.97 -5.40
C LEU A 374 0.29 -1.70 -4.99
N ALA A 375 0.88 -0.51 -5.17
CA ALA A 375 0.24 0.76 -4.87
C ALA A 375 -1.01 1.03 -5.73
N TYR A 376 -1.01 0.55 -6.98
CA TYR A 376 -2.03 0.84 -8.00
C TYR A 376 -2.97 -0.33 -8.34
N ALA A 377 -2.61 -1.58 -8.01
CA ALA A 377 -3.26 -2.78 -8.57
C ALA A 377 -4.77 -2.90 -8.31
N LEU A 378 -5.30 -2.12 -7.36
CA LEU A 378 -6.70 -2.10 -6.97
C LEU A 378 -7.30 -0.69 -7.05
N ASP A 379 -6.59 0.26 -7.68
CA ASP A 379 -7.02 1.65 -7.74
C ASP A 379 -8.38 1.75 -8.40
N HIS A 380 -9.31 2.36 -7.68
CA HIS A 380 -10.66 2.59 -8.12
C HIS A 380 -11.19 3.96 -7.72
N LEU A 381 -10.27 4.91 -7.48
CA LEU A 381 -10.60 6.30 -7.20
C LEU A 381 -11.45 6.86 -8.34
N ARG A 382 -12.67 7.26 -8.02
CA ARG A 382 -13.60 7.83 -9.01
C ARG A 382 -13.25 9.28 -9.32
N GLN A 383 -13.01 9.56 -10.61
CA GLN A 383 -12.91 10.92 -11.13
C GLN A 383 -14.26 11.34 -11.76
N PRO A 384 -15.03 12.26 -11.15
CA PRO A 384 -16.41 12.55 -11.59
C PRO A 384 -16.56 13.03 -13.03
N VAL A 385 -15.50 13.60 -13.60
CA VAL A 385 -15.52 14.26 -14.92
C VAL A 385 -14.96 13.40 -16.04
N ARG A 386 -14.47 12.19 -15.75
CA ARG A 386 -13.86 11.30 -16.75
C ARG A 386 -14.60 9.96 -16.79
N PRO A 387 -15.12 9.54 -17.96
CA PRO A 387 -15.71 8.21 -18.10
C PRO A 387 -14.63 7.14 -17.95
N GLU A 388 -14.99 6.04 -17.32
CA GLU A 388 -14.13 4.85 -17.23
C GLU A 388 -14.28 4.00 -18.49
N ASP A 389 -13.19 3.39 -18.95
CA ASP A 389 -13.20 2.41 -20.03
C ASP A 389 -14.01 1.18 -19.60
N PRO A 390 -15.08 0.80 -20.33
CA PRO A 390 -15.91 -0.35 -19.97
C PRO A 390 -15.20 -1.70 -20.11
N ARG A 391 -14.05 -1.76 -20.79
CA ARG A 391 -13.20 -2.96 -20.90
C ARG A 391 -12.36 -3.20 -19.65
N GLU A 392 -12.23 -2.20 -18.78
CA GLU A 392 -11.45 -2.30 -17.56
C GLU A 392 -12.17 -3.15 -16.51
N VAL A 393 -11.44 -4.08 -15.88
CA VAL A 393 -11.99 -5.08 -14.96
C VAL A 393 -11.55 -4.87 -13.51
N ALA A 394 -10.30 -4.45 -13.28
CA ALA A 394 -9.70 -4.40 -11.95
C ALA A 394 -10.38 -3.39 -11.02
N ALA A 395 -10.65 -2.15 -11.47
CA ALA A 395 -11.28 -1.14 -10.62
C ALA A 395 -12.74 -1.48 -10.31
N ARG A 396 -13.45 -2.12 -11.24
CA ARG A 396 -14.79 -2.66 -10.97
C ARG A 396 -14.73 -3.78 -9.92
N PHE A 397 -13.89 -4.78 -10.12
CA PHE A 397 -13.71 -5.89 -9.18
C PHE A 397 -13.32 -5.38 -7.78
N ALA A 398 -12.38 -4.44 -7.70
CA ALA A 398 -11.94 -3.81 -6.46
C ALA A 398 -13.10 -3.14 -5.71
N ARG A 399 -13.93 -2.35 -6.40
CA ARG A 399 -15.11 -1.69 -5.79
C ARG A 399 -16.16 -2.67 -5.31
N ASP A 400 -16.51 -3.63 -6.15
CA ASP A 400 -17.57 -4.60 -5.85
C ASP A 400 -17.16 -5.49 -4.65
N ASN A 401 -15.86 -5.66 -4.42
CA ASN A 401 -15.29 -6.43 -3.31
C ASN A 401 -14.72 -5.59 -2.15
N LEU A 402 -14.79 -4.25 -2.16
CA LEU A 402 -14.12 -3.37 -1.16
C LEU A 402 -12.62 -3.64 -0.97
N LEU A 403 -11.89 -3.83 -2.06
CA LEU A 403 -10.44 -3.97 -2.04
C LEU A 403 -9.78 -2.64 -2.40
N HIS A 404 -8.99 -2.09 -1.48
CA HIS A 404 -8.41 -0.76 -1.62
C HIS A 404 -6.94 -0.78 -2.03
N SER A 405 -6.58 0.16 -2.90
CA SER A 405 -5.20 0.53 -3.23
C SER A 405 -4.71 1.69 -2.36
N LEU A 406 -3.43 2.06 -2.52
CA LEU A 406 -2.89 3.22 -1.82
C LEU A 406 -3.50 4.54 -2.33
N TYR A 407 -4.20 4.57 -3.47
CA TYR A 407 -4.85 5.78 -4.00
C TYR A 407 -6.22 6.04 -3.36
N ASP A 408 -6.81 5.00 -2.77
CA ASP A 408 -8.19 5.00 -2.29
C ASP A 408 -8.30 5.50 -0.85
N ARG A 409 -9.55 5.57 -0.38
CA ARG A 409 -9.91 5.85 1.00
C ARG A 409 -10.65 4.65 1.58
N HIS A 410 -10.49 4.43 2.87
CA HIS A 410 -11.32 3.52 3.66
C HIS A 410 -12.79 3.99 3.66
N THR A 411 -13.70 3.12 4.08
CA THR A 411 -15.13 3.40 4.25
C THR A 411 -15.41 4.58 5.19
N ASP A 412 -14.51 4.83 6.15
CA ASP A 412 -14.59 5.98 7.07
C ASP A 412 -14.06 7.30 6.46
N GLY A 413 -13.53 7.25 5.24
CA GLY A 413 -13.00 8.39 4.49
C GLY A 413 -11.52 8.71 4.74
N SER A 414 -10.84 7.98 5.61
CA SER A 414 -9.39 8.11 5.82
C SER A 414 -8.60 7.53 4.64
N GLY A 415 -7.35 7.99 4.46
CA GLY A 415 -6.49 7.52 3.39
C GLY A 415 -5.91 6.13 3.66
N VAL A 416 -5.89 5.27 2.64
CA VAL A 416 -5.38 3.90 2.76
C VAL A 416 -3.85 3.91 2.77
N CYS A 417 -3.28 3.73 3.96
CA CYS A 417 -1.83 3.84 4.17
C CYS A 417 -1.06 2.53 3.93
N THR A 418 -1.75 1.39 3.80
CA THR A 418 -1.10 0.09 3.57
C THR A 418 -1.72 -0.69 2.43
N ALA A 419 -0.89 -1.46 1.73
CA ALA A 419 -1.33 -2.37 0.69
C ALA A 419 -0.63 -3.73 0.86
N SER A 420 -1.35 -4.82 0.60
CA SER A 420 -0.84 -6.19 0.71
C SER A 420 -0.83 -6.93 -0.62
N SER A 421 0.19 -7.76 -0.83
CA SER A 421 0.28 -8.68 -1.97
C SER A 421 -0.54 -9.97 -1.81
N LEU A 422 -1.02 -10.30 -0.61
CA LEU A 422 -1.75 -11.55 -0.33
C LEU A 422 -3.26 -11.43 -0.60
N ARG A 423 -3.60 -10.90 -1.77
CA ARG A 423 -4.97 -10.70 -2.25
C ARG A 423 -5.00 -10.58 -3.78
N PRO A 424 -6.15 -10.79 -4.45
CA PRO A 424 -6.20 -10.73 -5.92
C PRO A 424 -5.93 -9.32 -6.48
N LEU A 425 -4.74 -9.10 -7.07
CA LEU A 425 -4.28 -7.80 -7.58
C LEU A 425 -4.53 -7.60 -9.09
N LEU A 426 -5.79 -7.43 -9.51
CA LEU A 426 -6.17 -7.50 -10.94
C LEU A 426 -5.50 -6.43 -11.82
N GLY A 427 -5.06 -5.29 -11.27
CA GLY A 427 -4.28 -4.29 -12.00
C GLY A 427 -2.86 -4.73 -12.37
N MET A 428 -2.44 -5.92 -11.97
CA MET A 428 -1.16 -6.54 -12.34
C MET A 428 -1.29 -7.60 -13.44
N ARG A 429 -2.42 -7.70 -14.15
CA ARG A 429 -2.54 -8.67 -15.25
C ARG A 429 -1.81 -8.14 -16.49
N ASP A 430 -1.24 -9.04 -17.29
CA ASP A 430 -0.44 -8.66 -18.48
C ASP A 430 -1.25 -7.90 -19.54
N ASP A 431 -2.57 -8.02 -19.50
CA ASP A 431 -3.55 -7.31 -20.33
C ASP A 431 -4.34 -6.23 -19.59
N HIS A 432 -3.88 -5.78 -18.40
CA HIS A 432 -4.54 -4.71 -17.67
C HIS A 432 -4.55 -3.41 -18.49
N LEU A 433 -5.73 -2.77 -18.56
CA LEU A 433 -5.92 -1.42 -19.09
C LEU A 433 -6.25 -0.48 -17.94
N PHE A 434 -5.63 0.69 -17.88
CA PHE A 434 -5.98 1.69 -16.88
C PHE A 434 -7.25 2.46 -17.31
N ARG A 435 -8.25 2.50 -16.42
CA ARG A 435 -9.63 2.92 -16.71
C ARG A 435 -9.79 4.30 -17.35
N TYR A 436 -8.90 5.25 -17.05
CA TYR A 436 -9.00 6.63 -17.59
C TYR A 436 -8.16 6.86 -18.84
N LEU A 437 -7.28 5.93 -19.18
CA LEU A 437 -6.42 6.00 -20.36
C LEU A 437 -6.88 5.06 -21.47
N GLY A 438 -7.55 3.95 -21.11
CA GLY A 438 -7.86 2.87 -22.05
C GLY A 438 -6.60 2.23 -22.65
N ALA A 439 -5.48 2.33 -21.93
CA ALA A 439 -4.14 1.91 -22.33
C ALA A 439 -3.45 1.13 -21.20
N ALA A 440 -2.34 0.47 -21.54
CA ALA A 440 -1.51 -0.25 -20.57
C ALA A 440 -0.94 0.70 -19.50
N HIS A 441 -0.70 0.17 -18.30
CA HIS A 441 -0.13 0.91 -17.18
C HIS A 441 0.50 -0.05 -16.17
N GLN A 442 1.54 0.38 -15.47
CA GLN A 442 2.29 -0.45 -14.52
C GLN A 442 2.80 -1.72 -15.23
N TYR A 443 2.46 -2.91 -14.73
CA TYR A 443 2.96 -4.17 -15.25
C TYR A 443 2.62 -4.41 -16.73
N SER A 444 1.42 -4.06 -17.20
CA SER A 444 1.05 -4.29 -18.61
C SER A 444 1.82 -3.39 -19.58
N GLU A 445 2.31 -2.23 -19.11
CA GLU A 445 3.19 -1.36 -19.89
C GLU A 445 4.63 -1.88 -19.85
N ASP A 446 5.11 -2.34 -18.69
CA ASP A 446 6.43 -2.94 -18.55
C ASP A 446 6.59 -4.23 -19.36
N VAL A 447 5.51 -4.98 -19.58
CA VAL A 447 5.49 -6.12 -20.51
C VAL A 447 5.84 -5.68 -21.94
N GLN A 448 5.48 -4.46 -22.36
CA GLN A 448 5.88 -3.93 -23.66
C GLN A 448 7.38 -3.68 -23.74
N LEU A 449 7.98 -3.12 -22.68
CA LEU A 449 9.43 -2.96 -22.56
C LEU A 449 10.15 -4.32 -22.61
N ILE A 450 9.65 -5.31 -21.88
CA ILE A 450 10.19 -6.68 -21.87
C ILE A 450 10.18 -7.27 -23.29
N GLY A 451 9.06 -7.22 -23.99
CA GLY A 451 8.98 -7.72 -25.35
C GLY A 451 9.91 -6.97 -26.31
N TRP A 452 10.04 -5.66 -26.16
CA TRP A 452 10.97 -4.86 -26.96
C TRP A 452 12.43 -5.26 -26.70
N LEU A 453 12.83 -5.47 -25.43
CA LEU A 453 14.18 -5.93 -25.09
C LEU A 453 14.50 -7.28 -25.76
N GLU A 454 13.56 -8.23 -25.71
CA GLU A 454 13.70 -9.54 -26.34
C GLU A 454 13.83 -9.43 -27.87
N ARG A 455 12.98 -8.64 -28.54
CA ARG A 455 13.03 -8.45 -30.01
C ARG A 455 14.29 -7.71 -30.47
N GLN A 456 14.82 -6.81 -29.65
CA GLN A 456 16.10 -6.13 -29.91
C GLN A 456 17.33 -6.99 -29.59
N GLY A 457 17.15 -8.18 -29.02
CA GLY A 457 18.20 -9.14 -28.73
C GLY A 457 19.03 -8.82 -27.48
N PHE A 458 18.48 -8.09 -26.52
CA PHE A 458 19.14 -7.87 -25.24
C PHE A 458 19.01 -9.10 -24.34
N ALA A 459 20.11 -9.55 -23.77
CA ALA A 459 20.10 -10.49 -22.65
C ALA A 459 19.93 -9.69 -21.35
N PHE A 460 18.91 -10.02 -20.55
CA PHE A 460 18.63 -9.35 -19.29
C PHE A 460 18.09 -10.31 -18.23
N ASP A 461 18.38 -9.98 -16.97
CA ASP A 461 17.79 -10.59 -15.79
C ASP A 461 16.73 -9.65 -15.18
N LEU A 462 15.98 -10.13 -14.19
CA LEU A 462 14.98 -9.36 -13.47
C LEU A 462 15.25 -9.35 -11.96
N LEU A 463 14.93 -8.23 -11.32
CA LEU A 463 14.94 -8.03 -9.88
C LEU A 463 13.72 -7.20 -9.49
N THR A 464 12.97 -7.59 -8.47
CA THR A 464 11.85 -6.76 -8.01
C THR A 464 12.31 -5.74 -6.97
N ASP A 465 11.53 -4.68 -6.75
CA ASP A 465 11.74 -3.77 -5.62
C ASP A 465 11.88 -4.51 -4.28
N HIS A 466 11.05 -5.54 -4.07
CA HIS A 466 11.10 -6.35 -2.86
C HIS A 466 12.44 -7.08 -2.72
N ASP A 467 13.03 -7.53 -3.83
CA ASP A 467 14.35 -8.15 -3.80
C ASP A 467 15.45 -7.11 -3.56
N LEU A 468 15.37 -5.94 -4.19
CA LEU A 468 16.36 -4.87 -4.03
C LEU A 468 16.37 -4.31 -2.60
N ASP A 469 15.19 -4.12 -2.00
CA ASP A 469 15.06 -3.72 -0.60
C ASP A 469 15.71 -4.73 0.35
N ALA A 470 15.46 -6.03 0.14
CA ALA A 470 15.99 -7.10 0.99
C ALA A 470 17.50 -7.34 0.80
N GLU A 471 18.01 -7.18 -0.42
CA GLU A 471 19.37 -7.56 -0.78
C GLU A 471 20.33 -6.36 -0.82
N GLY A 472 19.84 -5.14 -1.07
CA GLY A 472 20.63 -3.92 -1.16
C GLY A 472 21.57 -3.87 -2.37
N ALA A 473 22.60 -3.02 -2.31
CA ALA A 473 23.52 -2.74 -3.42
C ALA A 473 24.18 -3.99 -4.03
N ARG A 474 24.38 -5.06 -3.23
CA ARG A 474 24.98 -6.31 -3.71
C ARG A 474 24.17 -6.97 -4.82
N ALA A 475 22.86 -6.74 -4.86
CA ALA A 475 21.98 -7.28 -5.89
C ALA A 475 22.23 -6.67 -7.27
N LEU A 476 22.92 -5.52 -7.32
CA LEU A 476 23.20 -4.78 -8.56
C LEU A 476 24.65 -4.95 -9.05
N GLY A 477 25.56 -5.37 -8.17
CA GLY A 477 27.02 -5.27 -8.41
C GLY A 477 27.59 -6.12 -9.54
N GLU A 478 26.87 -7.14 -9.99
CA GLU A 478 27.29 -8.02 -11.10
C GLU A 478 26.77 -7.55 -12.48
N TYR A 479 25.91 -6.53 -12.51
CA TYR A 479 25.31 -6.03 -13.74
C TYR A 479 26.08 -4.82 -14.25
N ARG A 480 26.26 -4.74 -15.58
CA ARG A 480 26.88 -3.58 -16.24
C ARG A 480 25.90 -2.42 -16.32
N ALA A 481 24.63 -2.74 -16.48
CA ALA A 481 23.53 -1.81 -16.64
C ALA A 481 22.30 -2.25 -15.86
N VAL A 482 21.60 -1.29 -15.27
CA VAL A 482 20.28 -1.48 -14.65
C VAL A 482 19.29 -0.57 -15.39
N ILE A 483 18.07 -1.03 -15.62
CA ILE A 483 16.98 -0.20 -16.15
C ILE A 483 15.76 -0.30 -15.25
N THR A 484 14.97 0.77 -15.20
CA THR A 484 13.66 0.76 -14.55
C THR A 484 12.57 0.38 -15.54
N GLY A 485 11.39 0.03 -15.01
CA GLY A 485 10.13 0.06 -15.77
C GLY A 485 9.64 1.49 -16.09
N SER A 486 8.42 1.60 -16.61
CA SER A 486 7.77 2.82 -17.07
C SER A 486 7.35 3.75 -15.93
N HIS A 487 7.06 3.22 -14.74
CA HIS A 487 6.56 4.02 -13.62
C HIS A 487 7.01 3.53 -12.22
N PRO A 488 8.31 3.68 -11.89
CA PRO A 488 8.87 3.27 -10.61
C PRO A 488 8.66 4.33 -9.52
N GLU A 489 7.40 4.70 -9.22
CA GLU A 489 7.04 5.80 -8.30
C GLU A 489 7.37 5.55 -6.82
N TYR A 490 7.24 4.31 -6.34
CA TYR A 490 7.28 3.96 -4.91
C TYR A 490 8.61 3.29 -4.53
N TRP A 491 9.40 3.92 -3.65
CA TRP A 491 10.74 3.45 -3.29
C TRP A 491 10.96 3.43 -1.79
N THR A 492 11.70 2.41 -1.31
CA THR A 492 12.27 2.40 0.03
C THR A 492 13.60 3.14 0.10
N GLY A 493 13.99 3.57 1.31
CA GLY A 493 15.30 4.19 1.53
C GLY A 493 16.46 3.28 1.15
N ALA A 494 16.34 1.98 1.43
CA ALA A 494 17.34 0.97 1.09
C ALA A 494 17.53 0.82 -0.42
N MET A 495 16.45 0.86 -1.20
CA MET A 495 16.53 0.83 -2.67
C MET A 495 17.24 2.08 -3.22
N LEU A 496 16.91 3.26 -2.70
CA LEU A 496 17.58 4.50 -3.10
C LEU A 496 19.08 4.45 -2.80
N ASP A 497 19.47 3.97 -1.62
CA ASP A 497 20.88 3.82 -1.24
C ASP A 497 21.59 2.80 -2.12
N ALA A 498 20.93 1.68 -2.45
CA ALA A 498 21.48 0.64 -3.30
C ALA A 498 21.79 1.14 -4.72
N VAL A 499 20.81 1.80 -5.36
CA VAL A 499 20.98 2.31 -6.73
C VAL A 499 21.97 3.47 -6.75
N LYS A 500 21.93 4.35 -5.75
CA LYS A 500 22.93 5.43 -5.62
C LYS A 500 24.35 4.86 -5.51
N SER A 501 24.55 3.88 -4.63
CA SER A 501 25.86 3.23 -4.46
C SER A 501 26.32 2.53 -5.74
N TYR A 502 25.42 1.89 -6.47
CA TYR A 502 25.73 1.24 -7.74
C TYR A 502 26.20 2.25 -8.79
N VAL A 503 25.45 3.35 -8.98
CA VAL A 503 25.79 4.38 -9.97
C VAL A 503 27.07 5.16 -9.58
N ASP A 504 27.23 5.52 -8.31
CA ASP A 504 28.45 6.18 -7.82
C ASP A 504 29.68 5.27 -7.94
N GLY A 505 29.49 3.94 -7.88
CA GLY A 505 30.52 2.92 -8.04
C GLY A 505 30.89 2.59 -9.50
N GLY A 506 30.34 3.31 -10.49
CA GLY A 506 30.62 3.07 -11.92
C GLY A 506 29.49 2.39 -12.69
N GLY A 507 28.41 2.00 -12.01
CA GLY A 507 27.24 1.40 -12.62
C GLY A 507 26.51 2.36 -13.56
N LYS A 508 25.84 1.79 -14.57
CA LYS A 508 25.05 2.55 -15.55
C LYS A 508 23.56 2.27 -15.34
N LEU A 509 22.73 3.32 -15.38
CA LEU A 509 21.30 3.27 -15.08
C LEU A 509 20.49 3.91 -16.22
N GLY A 510 19.53 3.17 -16.78
CA GLY A 510 18.51 3.72 -17.67
C GLY A 510 17.19 3.91 -16.92
N TYR A 511 16.82 5.15 -16.63
CA TYR A 511 15.51 5.52 -16.10
C TYR A 511 14.57 5.77 -17.29
N LEU A 512 13.79 4.75 -17.65
CA LEU A 512 12.98 4.71 -18.88
C LEU A 512 11.51 5.09 -18.64
N GLY A 513 11.24 5.82 -17.56
CA GLY A 513 9.90 6.12 -17.08
C GLY A 513 9.71 7.57 -16.63
N GLY A 514 8.59 7.81 -15.94
CA GLY A 514 8.22 9.09 -15.33
C GLY A 514 7.76 8.93 -13.87
N ASN A 515 7.83 10.04 -13.13
CA ASN A 515 7.47 10.15 -11.72
C ASN A 515 8.16 9.10 -10.81
N GLY A 516 9.44 8.84 -11.05
CA GLY A 516 10.22 7.80 -10.38
C GLY A 516 10.74 8.24 -9.01
N ALA A 517 10.73 7.32 -8.05
CA ALA A 517 11.17 7.54 -6.67
C ALA A 517 10.56 8.81 -6.04
N TYR A 518 9.26 9.00 -6.24
CA TYR A 518 8.52 10.16 -5.77
C TYR A 518 8.14 10.02 -4.29
N TRP A 519 7.49 8.91 -3.95
CA TRP A 519 6.95 8.66 -2.61
C TRP A 519 7.90 7.86 -1.71
N VAL A 520 8.03 8.32 -0.47
CA VAL A 520 8.63 7.53 0.60
C VAL A 520 7.73 6.34 0.89
N THR A 521 8.28 5.14 0.72
CA THR A 521 7.58 3.87 0.93
C THR A 521 8.38 2.97 1.86
N ALA A 522 7.71 2.15 2.67
CA ALA A 522 8.35 1.11 3.47
C ALA A 522 7.75 -0.27 3.18
N ILE A 523 8.55 -1.31 3.40
CA ILE A 523 8.09 -2.70 3.50
C ILE A 523 8.06 -3.07 4.99
N ALA A 524 6.97 -3.66 5.47
CA ALA A 524 6.70 -3.84 6.90
C ALA A 524 7.51 -4.98 7.55
N GLY A 525 8.80 -4.76 7.82
CA GLY A 525 9.66 -5.69 8.56
C GLY A 525 9.57 -7.13 8.02
N ASP A 526 9.27 -8.10 8.90
CA ASP A 526 9.11 -9.50 8.53
C ASP A 526 7.82 -9.78 7.73
N ARG A 527 6.85 -8.86 7.75
CA ARG A 527 5.59 -8.93 7.01
C ARG A 527 5.77 -8.30 5.62
N ARG A 528 6.70 -8.86 4.86
CA ARG A 528 7.18 -8.29 3.59
C ARG A 528 6.13 -8.19 2.48
N GLN A 529 4.98 -8.83 2.64
CA GLN A 529 3.83 -8.67 1.75
C GLN A 529 3.15 -7.30 1.88
N ILE A 530 3.44 -6.53 2.94
CA ILE A 530 2.80 -5.25 3.24
C ILE A 530 3.75 -4.09 2.88
N ALA A 531 3.27 -3.21 2.02
CA ALA A 531 3.87 -1.90 1.78
C ALA A 531 3.09 -0.82 2.56
N GLU A 532 3.82 0.18 3.09
CA GLU A 532 3.26 1.34 3.78
C GLU A 532 3.68 2.64 3.08
N LEU A 533 2.71 3.54 2.92
CA LEU A 533 2.86 4.90 2.42
C LEU A 533 2.07 5.83 3.32
N ARG A 534 2.59 7.04 3.54
CA ARG A 534 1.80 8.15 4.11
C ARG A 534 2.03 9.41 3.29
N ARG A 535 0.95 9.96 2.73
CA ARG A 535 1.04 11.18 1.91
C ARG A 535 1.07 12.41 2.79
N GLY A 536 2.05 13.27 2.54
CA GLY A 536 2.20 14.56 3.21
C GLY A 536 1.33 15.65 2.59
N PHE A 537 1.77 16.90 2.77
CA PHE A 537 1.04 18.10 2.37
C PHE A 537 1.54 18.72 1.06
N SER A 538 2.54 18.08 0.43
CA SER A 538 3.10 18.45 -0.88
C SER A 538 2.87 17.35 -1.91
N GLY A 539 3.05 17.70 -3.18
CA GLY A 539 2.94 16.79 -4.31
C GLY A 539 1.50 16.53 -4.76
N VAL A 540 1.39 15.89 -5.92
CA VAL A 540 0.10 15.46 -6.50
C VAL A 540 -0.42 14.27 -5.70
N ARG A 541 -1.54 14.43 -4.99
CA ARG A 541 -2.04 13.44 -4.03
C ARG A 541 -3.55 13.30 -4.07
N THR A 542 -4.04 12.13 -3.69
CA THR A 542 -5.48 11.80 -3.67
C THR A 542 -6.11 11.95 -2.28
N TRP A 543 -5.28 11.84 -1.25
CA TRP A 543 -5.57 12.07 0.17
C TRP A 543 -4.28 12.51 0.88
N GLU A 544 -4.40 13.00 2.10
CA GLU A 544 -3.28 13.41 2.96
C GLU A 544 -3.44 12.83 4.37
N ALA A 545 -2.31 12.57 5.04
CA ALA A 545 -2.29 12.05 6.40
C ALA A 545 -2.79 13.08 7.41
N GLU A 546 -3.33 12.61 8.52
CA GLU A 546 -3.73 13.46 9.64
C GLU A 546 -2.52 14.14 10.30
N PRO A 547 -2.71 15.30 10.96
CA PRO A 547 -1.64 15.95 11.72
C PRO A 547 -0.99 15.00 12.73
N GLY A 548 0.34 14.97 12.76
CA GLY A 548 1.12 14.07 13.64
C GLY A 548 1.29 12.65 13.09
N GLU A 549 0.57 12.25 12.03
CA GLU A 549 0.50 10.85 11.60
C GLU A 549 1.32 10.58 10.32
N LEU A 550 2.26 11.46 9.97
CA LEU A 550 3.04 11.35 8.73
C LEU A 550 4.20 10.34 8.82
N HIS A 551 4.73 10.06 10.01
CA HIS A 551 5.82 9.09 10.16
C HIS A 551 5.29 7.67 9.95
N LEU A 552 5.99 6.89 9.15
CA LEU A 552 5.64 5.49 8.86
C LEU A 552 5.71 4.67 10.15
N ALA A 553 4.75 3.77 10.38
CA ALA A 553 4.80 2.86 11.51
C ALA A 553 5.90 1.81 11.32
N SER A 554 6.09 1.33 10.09
CA SER A 554 7.00 0.24 9.74
C SER A 554 8.47 0.56 10.03
N THR A 555 8.89 1.81 9.82
CA THR A 555 10.30 2.22 9.91
C THR A 555 10.53 3.43 10.82
N GLY A 556 9.47 4.16 11.17
CA GLY A 556 9.56 5.46 11.86
C GLY A 556 10.13 6.58 10.99
N GLU A 557 10.31 6.35 9.70
CA GLU A 557 10.76 7.39 8.79
C GLU A 557 9.66 8.42 8.51
N PRO A 558 10.00 9.70 8.28
CA PRO A 558 9.03 10.66 7.75
C PRO A 558 8.50 10.19 6.40
N GLY A 559 7.18 10.11 6.25
CA GLY A 559 6.50 9.90 4.97
C GLY A 559 6.58 11.12 4.04
N GLY A 560 5.68 11.21 3.07
CA GLY A 560 5.66 12.28 2.08
C GLY A 560 6.64 12.04 0.93
N LEU A 561 7.21 13.12 0.40
CA LEU A 561 8.08 13.05 -0.78
C LEU A 561 9.55 12.83 -0.39
N TRP A 562 10.29 12.07 -1.21
CA TRP A 562 11.74 11.97 -1.02
C TRP A 562 12.46 13.33 -1.14
N ALA A 563 11.89 14.26 -1.93
CA ALA A 563 12.37 15.63 -2.04
C ALA A 563 12.33 16.40 -0.69
N GLU A 564 11.29 16.19 0.12
CA GLU A 564 11.14 16.82 1.45
C GLU A 564 12.16 16.29 2.46
N ARG A 565 12.81 15.16 2.14
CA ARG A 565 13.86 14.54 2.94
C ARG A 565 15.27 14.86 2.43
N GLY A 566 15.40 15.79 1.48
CA GLY A 566 16.69 16.12 0.86
C GLY A 566 17.26 14.98 0.00
N ARG A 567 16.41 14.02 -0.40
CA ARG A 567 16.76 12.84 -1.21
C ARG A 567 16.00 12.81 -2.54
N SER A 568 15.77 14.00 -3.10
CA SER A 568 15.01 14.19 -4.34
C SER A 568 15.51 13.29 -5.50
N PRO A 569 14.61 12.74 -6.34
CA PRO A 569 15.00 11.95 -7.51
C PRO A 569 15.93 12.70 -8.46
N HIS A 570 15.86 14.03 -8.49
CA HIS A 570 16.80 14.89 -9.22
C HIS A 570 18.28 14.62 -8.88
N THR A 571 18.58 14.22 -7.63
CA THR A 571 19.95 13.89 -7.21
C THR A 571 20.41 12.51 -7.68
N LEU A 572 19.47 11.60 -7.97
CA LEU A 572 19.73 10.23 -8.40
C LEU A 572 19.65 10.12 -9.93
N PHE A 573 18.47 10.38 -10.49
CA PHE A 573 18.16 10.29 -11.92
C PHE A 573 18.61 11.51 -12.72
N GLY A 574 18.86 12.64 -12.06
CA GLY A 574 19.15 13.92 -12.71
C GLY A 574 17.91 14.75 -13.03
N ILE A 575 16.73 14.14 -12.99
CA ILE A 575 15.42 14.74 -13.21
C ILE A 575 14.43 14.22 -12.15
N GLY A 576 13.28 14.89 -12.00
CA GLY A 576 12.17 14.42 -11.16
C GLY A 576 10.85 15.06 -11.56
N SER A 577 9.76 14.63 -10.92
CA SER A 577 8.39 14.90 -11.35
C SER A 577 8.06 16.38 -11.50
N THR A 578 7.47 16.74 -12.64
CA THR A 578 7.11 18.12 -12.97
C THR A 578 5.65 18.28 -13.39
N ALA A 579 5.04 17.25 -13.99
CA ALA A 579 3.65 17.30 -14.42
C ALA A 579 2.97 15.94 -14.47
N ALA A 580 1.64 15.96 -14.36
CA ALA A 580 0.77 14.81 -14.52
C ALA A 580 -0.47 15.17 -15.35
N GLY A 581 -0.96 14.27 -16.18
CA GLY A 581 -2.10 14.56 -17.06
C GLY A 581 -2.55 13.34 -17.85
N MET A 582 -3.87 13.20 -18.01
CA MET A 582 -4.49 12.09 -18.75
C MET A 582 -5.04 12.58 -20.10
N THR A 583 -4.25 13.39 -20.80
CA THR A 583 -4.57 13.91 -22.15
C THR A 583 -3.43 13.58 -23.10
N THR A 584 -3.65 13.70 -24.41
CA THR A 584 -2.64 13.43 -25.44
C THR A 584 -1.28 14.02 -25.07
N GLY A 585 -0.25 13.18 -25.14
CA GLY A 585 1.14 13.52 -24.90
C GLY A 585 1.75 14.30 -26.06
N THR A 586 3.07 14.41 -26.03
CA THR A 586 3.83 15.20 -27.00
C THR A 586 5.14 14.49 -27.39
N ALA A 587 5.95 15.18 -28.19
CA ALA A 587 7.25 14.75 -28.69
C ALA A 587 8.39 15.61 -28.11
N TYR A 588 9.58 15.03 -28.01
CA TYR A 588 10.78 15.74 -27.59
C TYR A 588 11.36 16.55 -28.75
N ARG A 589 11.69 17.81 -28.50
CA ARG A 589 12.59 18.57 -29.38
C ARG A 589 14.02 18.35 -28.93
N LEU A 590 14.83 17.74 -29.79
CA LEU A 590 16.24 17.47 -29.51
C LEU A 590 17.06 18.77 -29.48
N THR A 591 17.89 18.93 -28.45
CA THR A 591 18.75 20.09 -28.23
C THR A 591 20.13 19.70 -27.65
N PRO A 592 20.83 18.68 -28.19
CA PRO A 592 22.13 18.28 -27.65
C PRO A 592 23.19 19.35 -27.88
N ASP A 593 24.15 19.44 -26.96
CA ASP A 593 25.33 20.29 -27.14
C ASP A 593 26.14 19.84 -28.36
N PRO A 594 26.53 20.76 -29.27
CA PRO A 594 27.32 20.40 -30.45
C PRO A 594 28.67 19.78 -30.07
N GLY A 595 28.95 18.58 -30.59
CA GLY A 595 30.22 17.90 -30.43
C GLY A 595 30.39 17.11 -29.13
N ASP A 596 29.32 16.88 -28.35
CA ASP A 596 29.33 15.91 -27.26
C ASP A 596 29.34 14.47 -27.84
N PRO A 597 30.44 13.69 -27.69
CA PRO A 597 30.54 12.35 -28.27
C PRO A 597 29.50 11.37 -27.72
N ALA A 598 29.06 11.54 -26.47
CA ALA A 598 28.05 10.68 -25.88
C ALA A 598 26.66 11.00 -26.43
N ALA A 599 26.32 12.29 -26.60
CA ALA A 599 25.09 12.67 -27.28
C ALA A 599 25.08 12.20 -28.75
N ASP A 600 26.23 12.27 -29.42
CA ASP A 600 26.38 11.78 -30.79
C ASP A 600 26.17 10.27 -30.91
N LEU A 601 26.68 9.51 -29.94
CA LEU A 601 26.45 8.06 -29.84
C LEU A 601 24.97 7.74 -29.58
N ILE A 602 24.33 8.41 -28.63
CA ILE A 602 22.94 8.17 -28.24
C ILE A 602 21.99 8.48 -29.41
N LEU A 603 22.24 9.58 -30.12
CA LEU A 603 21.38 10.07 -31.21
C LEU A 603 21.84 9.57 -32.60
N ALA A 604 22.68 8.54 -32.65
CA ALA A 604 23.12 7.94 -33.91
C ALA A 604 21.92 7.37 -34.70
N GLY A 605 21.77 7.78 -35.96
CA GLY A 605 20.67 7.32 -36.82
C GLY A 605 19.31 7.98 -36.56
N VAL A 606 19.28 9.06 -35.78
CA VAL A 606 18.08 9.87 -35.48
C VAL A 606 18.14 11.18 -36.26
N ASP A 607 17.02 11.58 -36.89
CA ASP A 607 16.89 12.90 -37.49
C ASP A 607 16.72 13.95 -36.39
N ARG A 608 17.80 14.67 -36.08
CA ARG A 608 17.81 15.69 -35.02
C ARG A 608 16.98 16.94 -35.34
N SER A 609 16.50 17.09 -36.58
CA SER A 609 15.65 18.21 -37.00
C SER A 609 14.16 17.95 -36.79
N ALA A 610 13.77 16.69 -36.60
CA ALA A 610 12.40 16.28 -36.37
C ALA A 610 12.09 16.11 -34.86
N PRO A 611 10.82 16.27 -34.44
CA PRO A 611 10.40 15.88 -33.08
C PRO A 611 10.54 14.37 -32.87
N LEU A 612 11.09 13.97 -31.73
CA LEU A 612 11.28 12.58 -31.35
C LEU A 612 10.06 12.05 -30.57
N GLY A 613 9.51 10.92 -31.00
CA GLY A 613 8.45 10.21 -30.26
C GLY A 613 7.08 10.89 -30.26
N GLY A 614 6.65 11.49 -31.37
CA GLY A 614 5.29 12.04 -31.53
C GLY A 614 4.19 10.99 -31.70
N TYR A 615 4.33 9.85 -31.03
CA TYR A 615 3.49 8.65 -31.12
C TYR A 615 3.70 7.79 -29.87
N GLY A 616 2.79 6.86 -29.58
CA GLY A 616 2.92 5.87 -28.52
C GLY A 616 1.58 5.25 -28.13
N SER A 617 1.57 4.06 -27.54
CA SER A 617 0.32 3.43 -27.09
C SER A 617 -0.29 4.09 -25.85
N VAL A 618 0.50 4.86 -25.11
CA VAL A 618 0.07 5.61 -23.92
C VAL A 618 -0.07 7.07 -24.31
N LEU A 619 -1.32 7.52 -24.45
CA LEU A 619 -1.69 8.91 -24.77
C LEU A 619 -1.05 9.47 -26.05
N ASP A 620 -0.75 8.63 -27.05
CA ASP A 620 -0.28 9.04 -28.38
C ASP A 620 1.02 9.87 -28.40
N GLY A 621 1.90 9.72 -27.39
CA GLY A 621 3.19 10.42 -27.36
C GLY A 621 4.19 9.80 -26.40
N ALA A 622 5.47 9.89 -26.73
CA ALA A 622 6.57 9.38 -25.88
C ALA A 622 6.79 10.24 -24.63
N ALA A 623 6.37 11.50 -24.63
CA ALA A 623 6.29 12.37 -23.46
C ALA A 623 4.83 12.51 -23.01
N SER A 624 4.39 11.70 -22.04
CA SER A 624 2.98 11.63 -21.66
C SER A 624 2.75 11.04 -20.27
N PHE A 625 1.50 11.19 -19.82
CA PHE A 625 0.95 10.74 -18.56
C PHE A 625 1.55 11.44 -17.33
N GLU A 626 2.76 11.10 -16.93
CA GLU A 626 3.49 11.83 -15.90
C GLU A 626 4.94 12.00 -16.34
N THR A 627 5.47 13.19 -16.12
CA THR A 627 6.72 13.62 -16.72
C THR A 627 7.65 14.26 -15.71
N ASP A 628 8.95 14.17 -16.00
CA ASP A 628 10.02 14.63 -15.15
C ASP A 628 10.92 15.62 -15.89
N GLY A 629 11.52 16.55 -15.14
CA GLY A 629 12.36 17.61 -15.67
C GLY A 629 13.56 17.89 -14.80
N VAL A 630 14.51 18.64 -15.36
CA VAL A 630 15.64 19.18 -14.62
C VAL A 630 15.16 20.30 -13.70
N ASP A 631 15.57 20.24 -12.44
CA ASP A 631 15.46 21.32 -11.47
C ASP A 631 16.71 21.37 -10.57
N VAL A 632 17.49 22.44 -10.72
CA VAL A 632 18.72 22.68 -9.95
C VAL A 632 18.46 22.97 -8.48
N LEU A 633 17.28 23.50 -8.13
CA LEU A 633 16.89 23.78 -6.73
C LEU A 633 16.61 22.48 -5.98
N LEU A 634 16.17 21.45 -6.69
CA LEU A 634 15.91 20.12 -6.14
C LEU A 634 17.11 19.16 -6.29
N GLY A 635 18.24 19.64 -6.82
CA GLY A 635 19.52 18.92 -6.79
C GLY A 635 19.92 18.25 -8.10
N SER A 636 19.33 18.64 -9.24
CA SER A 636 19.83 18.22 -10.55
C SER A 636 21.27 18.71 -10.72
N PRO A 637 22.23 17.83 -11.10
CA PRO A 637 23.61 18.24 -11.25
C PRO A 637 23.79 19.30 -12.34
N PRO A 638 24.65 20.32 -12.15
CA PRO A 638 24.84 21.40 -13.11
C PRO A 638 25.51 20.95 -14.42
N ASP A 639 26.16 19.79 -14.41
CA ASP A 639 26.80 19.15 -15.56
C ASP A 639 25.90 18.11 -16.25
N ILE A 640 24.61 18.04 -15.88
CA ILE A 640 23.64 17.22 -16.60
C ILE A 640 23.51 17.68 -18.06
N THR A 641 23.58 16.74 -18.99
CA THR A 641 23.42 17.02 -20.42
C THR A 641 21.94 16.90 -20.79
N LEU A 642 21.36 18.00 -21.29
CA LEU A 642 20.02 17.99 -21.87
C LEU A 642 20.08 17.55 -23.33
N LEU A 643 19.52 16.39 -23.64
CA LEU A 643 19.48 15.84 -25.00
C LEU A 643 18.24 16.32 -25.77
N GLY A 644 17.13 16.55 -25.06
CA GLY A 644 15.91 17.09 -25.63
C GLY A 644 14.86 17.42 -24.58
N ARG A 645 13.86 18.20 -24.97
CA ARG A 645 12.77 18.65 -24.09
C ARG A 645 11.43 18.56 -24.81
N ALA A 646 10.43 18.02 -24.12
CA ALA A 646 9.04 18.00 -24.53
C ALA A 646 8.26 18.98 -23.65
N MET A 647 7.45 19.86 -24.24
CA MET A 647 6.59 20.79 -23.49
C MET A 647 5.15 20.27 -23.49
N LEU A 648 4.53 20.19 -22.31
CA LEU A 648 3.16 19.74 -22.10
C LEU A 648 2.23 20.95 -22.02
N GLY A 649 0.97 20.76 -22.42
CA GLY A 649 -0.05 21.82 -22.40
C GLY A 649 -0.63 22.08 -21.01
N GLU A 650 -1.41 23.15 -20.86
CA GLU A 650 -2.07 23.54 -19.60
C GLU A 650 -3.05 22.48 -19.04
N GLU A 651 -3.47 21.54 -19.88
CA GLU A 651 -4.28 20.37 -19.50
C GLU A 651 -3.55 19.41 -18.54
N TYR A 652 -2.21 19.46 -18.54
CA TYR A 652 -1.38 18.78 -17.54
C TYR A 652 -1.30 19.65 -16.28
N MET A 653 -1.55 19.03 -15.12
CA MET A 653 -1.33 19.69 -13.84
C MET A 653 0.17 19.74 -13.54
N SER A 654 0.62 20.84 -12.93
CA SER A 654 1.99 20.91 -12.42
C SER A 654 2.10 20.06 -11.16
N ALA A 655 3.19 19.28 -11.05
CA ALA A 655 3.57 18.55 -9.85
C ALA A 655 4.24 19.45 -8.80
N CYS A 656 4.58 20.69 -9.16
CA CYS A 656 5.12 21.68 -8.24
C CYS A 656 4.00 22.27 -7.37
N THR A 657 3.84 21.74 -6.17
CA THR A 657 2.92 22.29 -5.14
C THR A 657 3.61 23.28 -4.19
N GLY A 658 4.70 23.90 -4.66
CA GLY A 658 5.53 24.81 -3.87
C GLY A 658 4.81 26.11 -3.45
N PRO A 659 5.54 27.05 -2.82
CA PRO A 659 4.95 28.31 -2.37
C PRO A 659 4.30 29.09 -3.53
N ALA A 660 3.26 29.86 -3.22
CA ALA A 660 2.51 30.66 -4.18
C ALA A 660 3.38 31.68 -4.96
N PHE A 661 4.55 32.03 -4.41
CA PHE A 661 5.57 32.80 -5.10
C PHE A 661 6.78 31.90 -5.35
N GLY A 662 7.05 31.64 -6.63
CA GLY A 662 8.19 30.84 -7.05
C GLY A 662 9.52 31.39 -6.55
N HIS A 663 10.49 30.50 -6.39
CA HIS A 663 11.84 30.90 -6.01
C HIS A 663 12.46 31.79 -7.10
N PRO A 664 13.19 32.88 -6.76
CA PRO A 664 13.72 33.83 -7.76
C PRO A 664 14.80 33.24 -8.69
N ARG A 665 15.26 32.01 -8.40
CA ARG A 665 16.17 31.23 -9.25
C ARG A 665 15.54 29.96 -9.81
N ALA A 666 14.21 29.81 -9.72
CA ALA A 666 13.52 28.74 -10.42
C ALA A 666 13.74 28.89 -11.93
N ASP A 667 13.72 27.77 -12.66
CA ASP A 667 13.77 27.81 -14.12
C ASP A 667 12.58 28.65 -14.62
N PRO A 668 12.80 29.71 -15.42
CA PRO A 668 11.69 30.50 -15.97
C PRO A 668 10.87 29.73 -17.02
N VAL A 669 11.33 28.56 -17.46
CA VAL A 669 10.56 27.66 -18.34
C VAL A 669 9.44 26.97 -17.56
N ASP A 670 8.27 26.82 -18.16
CA ASP A 670 7.13 26.11 -17.56
C ASP A 670 7.56 24.69 -17.13
N ASP A 671 7.19 24.32 -15.91
CA ASP A 671 7.45 23.00 -15.33
C ASP A 671 6.64 21.90 -16.03
N ARG A 672 5.60 22.21 -16.78
CA ARG A 672 4.90 21.22 -17.62
C ARG A 672 5.77 20.74 -18.78
N ARG A 673 6.75 19.89 -18.49
CA ARG A 673 7.77 19.40 -19.44
C ARG A 673 8.28 17.99 -19.10
N ALA A 674 8.81 17.32 -20.12
CA ALA A 674 9.65 16.13 -19.98
C ALA A 674 11.06 16.43 -20.49
N ASP A 675 12.10 16.14 -19.71
CA ASP A 675 13.50 16.32 -20.10
C ASP A 675 14.20 14.98 -20.34
N LEU A 676 14.70 14.81 -21.57
CA LEU A 676 15.57 13.70 -21.97
C LEU A 676 17.01 14.06 -21.62
N THR A 677 17.64 13.32 -20.71
CA THR A 677 18.94 13.73 -20.15
C THR A 677 19.97 12.60 -20.08
N LEU A 678 21.24 13.00 -20.02
CA LEU A 678 22.37 12.16 -19.68
C LEU A 678 23.17 12.80 -18.53
N LEU A 679 23.34 12.05 -17.45
CA LEU A 679 24.16 12.41 -16.31
C LEU A 679 25.37 11.49 -16.23
N ARG A 680 26.57 12.05 -16.08
CA ARG A 680 27.81 11.30 -15.86
C ARG A 680 28.29 11.47 -14.42
N ARG A 681 28.84 10.43 -13.82
CA ARG A 681 29.38 10.46 -12.45
C ARG A 681 30.91 10.40 -12.45
N PRO A 682 31.58 10.99 -11.44
CA PRO A 682 33.03 10.93 -11.31
C PRO A 682 33.60 9.50 -11.27
N GLY A 683 32.85 8.54 -10.74
CA GLY A 683 33.23 7.12 -10.68
C GLY A 683 33.13 6.36 -12.01
N GLY A 684 32.79 7.04 -13.11
CA GLY A 684 32.58 6.42 -14.43
C GLY A 684 31.15 5.94 -14.68
N GLY A 685 30.26 6.05 -13.69
CA GLY A 685 28.85 5.70 -13.83
C GLY A 685 28.08 6.71 -14.70
N ALA A 686 26.93 6.30 -15.21
CA ALA A 686 26.09 7.15 -16.05
C ALA A 686 24.61 6.88 -15.79
N VAL A 687 23.79 7.92 -15.91
CA VAL A 687 22.32 7.82 -15.87
C VAL A 687 21.74 8.43 -17.13
N PHE A 688 21.00 7.64 -17.90
CA PHE A 688 20.16 8.12 -18.99
C PHE A 688 18.72 8.16 -18.49
N ALA A 689 18.02 9.27 -18.68
CA ALA A 689 16.68 9.46 -18.17
C ALA A 689 15.75 10.04 -19.25
N THR A 690 14.59 9.42 -19.42
CA THR A 690 13.58 9.82 -20.42
C THR A 690 12.58 10.82 -19.87
N GLY A 691 12.23 10.68 -18.59
CA GLY A 691 11.36 11.59 -17.86
C GLY A 691 9.91 11.55 -18.31
N SER A 692 9.41 10.38 -18.69
CA SER A 692 8.04 10.17 -19.14
C SER A 692 7.61 8.72 -18.99
N ILE A 693 6.43 8.49 -18.42
CA ILE A 693 5.81 7.16 -18.35
C ILE A 693 5.62 6.61 -19.78
N GLY A 694 5.05 7.41 -20.69
CA GLY A 694 4.70 6.98 -22.05
C GLY A 694 5.88 6.61 -22.96
N TRP A 695 7.13 6.73 -22.51
CA TRP A 695 8.31 6.37 -23.29
C TRP A 695 8.31 4.89 -23.68
N CYS A 696 8.01 3.99 -22.73
CA CYS A 696 7.97 2.55 -22.99
C CYS A 696 6.88 2.18 -24.00
N GLY A 697 5.70 2.82 -23.90
CA GLY A 697 4.61 2.66 -24.87
C GLY A 697 4.92 3.15 -26.29
N ALA A 698 6.00 3.92 -26.50
CA ALA A 698 6.43 4.37 -27.83
C ALA A 698 7.48 3.45 -28.49
N LEU A 699 8.13 2.57 -27.72
CA LEU A 699 9.23 1.72 -28.21
C LEU A 699 8.83 0.84 -29.39
N SER A 700 7.61 0.29 -29.36
CA SER A 700 7.15 -0.70 -30.35
C SER A 700 6.47 -0.09 -31.58
N HIS A 701 6.44 1.24 -31.69
CA HIS A 701 5.84 1.90 -32.86
C HIS A 701 6.55 1.51 -34.15
N ALA A 702 5.80 1.39 -35.26
CA ALA A 702 6.34 1.02 -36.57
C ALA A 702 7.26 -0.21 -36.54
N GLU A 703 6.89 -1.25 -35.78
CA GLU A 703 7.65 -2.52 -35.67
C GLU A 703 9.09 -2.29 -35.16
N ASP A 704 9.21 -1.49 -34.09
CA ASP A 704 10.45 -1.06 -33.46
C ASP A 704 11.36 -0.16 -34.35
N ASP A 705 10.96 0.16 -35.59
CA ASP A 705 11.73 1.02 -36.51
C ASP A 705 11.37 2.49 -36.34
N ASN A 706 11.77 3.06 -35.20
CA ASN A 706 11.39 4.40 -34.82
C ASN A 706 12.49 5.08 -33.97
N ASP A 707 12.39 6.39 -33.75
CA ASP A 707 13.45 7.15 -33.09
C ASP A 707 13.59 6.84 -31.59
N VAL A 708 12.48 6.63 -30.86
CA VAL A 708 12.47 6.24 -29.44
C VAL A 708 13.18 4.90 -29.24
N SER A 709 12.87 3.91 -30.08
CA SER A 709 13.51 2.59 -30.11
C SER A 709 15.02 2.71 -30.40
N ARG A 710 15.41 3.47 -31.43
CA ARG A 710 16.83 3.65 -31.79
C ARG A 710 17.63 4.32 -30.68
N VAL A 711 17.11 5.39 -30.08
CA VAL A 711 17.77 6.07 -28.93
C VAL A 711 17.95 5.10 -27.78
N THR A 712 16.90 4.40 -27.38
CA THR A 712 16.95 3.44 -26.27
C THR A 712 17.96 2.33 -26.57
N ALA A 713 17.95 1.75 -27.77
CA ALA A 713 18.89 0.70 -28.16
C ALA A 713 20.34 1.19 -28.18
N ASN A 714 20.61 2.41 -28.64
CA ASN A 714 21.95 3.01 -28.62
C ASN A 714 22.48 3.16 -27.18
N VAL A 715 21.64 3.68 -26.28
CA VAL A 715 21.98 3.82 -24.85
C VAL A 715 22.26 2.46 -24.23
N LEU A 716 21.35 1.49 -24.39
CA LEU A 716 21.51 0.20 -23.73
C LEU A 716 22.73 -0.57 -24.26
N ARG A 717 22.99 -0.54 -25.57
CA ARG A 717 24.19 -1.14 -26.16
C ARG A 717 25.48 -0.51 -25.63
N TRP A 718 25.50 0.81 -25.45
CA TRP A 718 26.62 1.51 -24.81
C TRP A 718 26.74 1.15 -23.32
N PHE A 719 25.61 0.97 -22.63
CA PHE A 719 25.63 0.64 -21.22
C PHE A 719 26.14 -0.78 -20.97
N VAL A 720 25.77 -1.75 -21.81
CA VAL A 720 26.23 -3.14 -21.66
C VAL A 720 27.58 -3.43 -22.32
N SER A 721 28.13 -2.52 -23.13
CA SER A 721 29.47 -2.68 -23.71
C SER A 721 30.56 -2.64 -22.64
N GLU A 722 31.67 -3.35 -22.90
CA GLU A 722 32.85 -3.44 -22.02
C GLU A 722 33.47 -2.09 -21.65
#